data_AF-A0A2K8U4Q4-F1
#
_entry.id   AF-A0A2K8U4Q4-F1
#
_cell.length_a   1.000
_cell.length_b   1.000
_cell.length_c   1.000
_cell.angle_alpha   90.00
_cell.angle_beta   90.00
_cell.angle_gamma   90.00
#
_symmetry.space_group_name_H-M   'P 1'
#
loop_
_entity.id
_entity.type
_entity.pdbx_description
1 polymer ?
#
loop_
_entity_poly.entity_id
_entity_poly.type
_entity_poly.pdbx_seq_one_letter_code
_entity_poly.pdbx_strand_id
1 'polypeptide(L)'
;MHTTDRQRLRELIVRLPRWGGRESRGALYADLTWDLTTRDPGPIPPTPADAAERLIELALAASSGPGMRGLLEDLRELGADGAAGSLVLAELAAGLADAAPPRPWAGEPYPGLRPLECWQAPLFFGRRAATRDLLRRLSAPAGARLILVAGLLGCGKSSLVQAGVAGRLAAGELPRLPAAAHWQVSSMVPAGHGGDPFLALTYGLAREPGVAPFDAPTEAAAIKGYGAPALAELLARVLAGRPADACWLLVIDQFEELFTAVDEDLAGEFLETLIEALEEPRLRLLGTLRVDLLHRCCALPDLARALNAGGLYCLAPPSRSGLERMILGPLTELELAAPMQIEPALVEHLLRDASGQPGGLALLADALKDTYDQASRRGGSAAVMALDLYAGHRHGGLKAVIARRAERALDRSGPAARTTLNRLFSQLIAVAPDGTAARRRLEWVKLAAQPETAALAQALAAPDTRLVKIGQGERATVEIVHEALLQEWLALRHWIERRREALRAREQLEVEARTWAAIGYPPDLRWHHEVLESARTLLAETGLLDELERDLDLSSFLTPEPEWLLCEILCSRVEPVQREEIGLRLAQIGDPRPGVGVADGLPAIRWCAIPAGEVLIEGHGLFAVAPFRIAAYPVTQCQFTAFLEAADGFASPKWWTDLRQTPPVSGPARRHGNYPATQVNWFEATAFCRWLSARLGYSVRLPDEWEWQWAAQGARPGFIYPWGRDWREDHANTDEGAVGRATAVGMYPAGRSAQGVYDLAGNTWEWCRNRYDKPKIIAADPDRSRVLRGGSWRVNMGFARADFRLDGLPEDRMGGSSFRVVTGD
;
A
#
# COMPACT_ATOMS: atom_id res chain seq x y z
N MET A 1 22.08 -55.80 7.09
CA MET A 1 23.03 -54.94 6.36
C MET A 1 24.15 -55.82 5.81
N HIS A 2 24.46 -55.74 4.50
CA HIS A 2 25.51 -56.56 3.89
C HIS A 2 26.92 -56.11 4.31
N THR A 3 27.92 -56.98 4.21
CA THR A 3 29.31 -56.68 4.59
C THR A 3 29.88 -55.47 3.83
N THR A 4 29.52 -55.33 2.55
CA THR A 4 29.91 -54.21 1.69
C THR A 4 29.32 -52.87 2.16
N ASP A 5 28.06 -52.86 2.56
CA ASP A 5 27.36 -51.68 3.10
C ASP A 5 27.99 -51.20 4.42
N ARG A 6 28.32 -52.17 5.29
CA ARG A 6 29.00 -51.94 6.56
C ARG A 6 30.36 -51.27 6.36
N GLN A 7 31.14 -51.75 5.39
CA GLN A 7 32.43 -51.17 5.05
C GLN A 7 32.31 -49.75 4.49
N ARG A 8 31.37 -49.53 3.55
CA ARG A 8 31.11 -48.20 2.97
C ARG A 8 30.72 -47.18 4.04
N LEU A 9 29.85 -47.57 4.98
CA LEU A 9 29.44 -46.72 6.10
C LEU A 9 30.61 -46.40 7.04
N ARG A 10 31.46 -47.37 7.35
CA ARG A 10 32.66 -47.16 8.15
C ARG A 10 33.63 -46.18 7.50
N GLU A 11 33.85 -46.29 6.19
CA GLU A 11 34.70 -45.36 5.43
C GLU A 11 34.16 -43.94 5.45
N LEU A 12 32.83 -43.75 5.38
CA LEU A 12 32.20 -42.44 5.51
C LEU A 12 32.42 -41.83 6.89
N ILE A 13 32.18 -42.59 7.96
CA ILE A 13 32.35 -42.11 9.34
C ILE A 13 33.81 -41.69 9.58
N VAL A 14 34.78 -42.48 9.12
CA VAL A 14 36.21 -42.17 9.32
C VAL A 14 36.65 -40.92 8.56
N ARG A 15 35.97 -40.57 7.46
CA ARG A 15 36.23 -39.37 6.65
C ARG A 15 35.56 -38.11 7.19
N LEU A 16 34.71 -38.21 8.22
CA LEU A 16 34.08 -37.05 8.83
C LEU A 16 35.13 -36.03 9.30
N PRO A 17 34.87 -34.73 9.11
CA PRO A 17 35.68 -33.68 9.70
C PRO A 17 35.81 -33.91 11.21
N ARG A 18 37.05 -33.80 11.73
CA ARG A 18 37.37 -33.96 13.17
C ARG A 18 37.26 -35.40 13.73
N TRP A 19 36.96 -36.42 12.92
CA TRP A 19 36.99 -37.83 13.38
C TRP A 19 38.41 -38.39 13.59
N GLY A 20 39.41 -37.78 12.95
CA GLY A 20 40.82 -38.20 13.08
C GLY A 20 41.44 -37.90 14.45
N GLY A 21 41.09 -36.77 15.08
CA GLY A 21 41.61 -36.36 16.38
C GLY A 21 40.94 -37.08 17.54
N ARG A 22 41.69 -37.54 18.56
CA ARG A 22 41.13 -38.37 19.66
C ARG A 22 40.05 -37.64 20.47
N GLU A 23 40.29 -36.40 20.88
CA GLU A 23 39.32 -35.61 21.66
C GLU A 23 38.09 -35.24 20.83
N SER A 24 38.30 -34.75 19.62
CA SER A 24 37.20 -34.35 18.74
C SER A 24 36.36 -35.54 18.26
N ARG A 25 36.98 -36.71 18.07
CA ARG A 25 36.28 -37.97 17.83
C ARG A 25 35.48 -38.38 19.07
N GLY A 26 36.03 -38.20 20.26
CA GLY A 26 35.34 -38.43 21.54
C GLY A 26 34.02 -37.67 21.61
N ALA A 27 34.05 -36.36 21.34
CA ALA A 27 32.86 -35.51 21.33
C ALA A 27 31.84 -35.97 20.26
N LEU A 28 32.29 -36.18 19.03
CA LEU A 28 31.40 -36.55 17.92
C LEU A 28 30.80 -37.96 18.09
N TYR A 29 31.55 -38.88 18.68
CA TYR A 29 31.06 -40.22 19.03
C TYR A 29 30.01 -40.17 20.14
N ALA A 30 30.21 -39.33 21.17
CA ALA A 30 29.21 -39.10 22.20
C ALA A 30 27.93 -38.48 21.63
N ASP A 31 28.06 -37.59 20.63
CA ASP A 31 26.95 -36.98 19.92
C ASP A 31 26.13 -38.01 19.13
N LEU A 32 26.79 -38.80 18.28
CA LEU A 32 26.14 -39.74 17.37
C LEU A 32 25.51 -40.94 18.09
N THR A 33 26.00 -41.29 19.28
CA THR A 33 25.42 -42.37 20.08
C THR A 33 24.22 -41.93 20.91
N TRP A 34 23.96 -40.62 21.03
CA TRP A 34 22.95 -40.06 21.95
C TRP A 34 21.56 -40.66 21.80
N ASP A 35 21.09 -40.80 20.56
CA ASP A 35 19.77 -41.36 20.27
C ASP A 35 19.82 -42.90 20.05
N LEU A 36 21.00 -43.52 20.11
CA LEU A 36 21.19 -44.95 19.81
C LEU A 36 21.17 -45.85 21.06
N THR A 37 21.56 -45.32 22.22
CA THR A 37 21.71 -46.13 23.44
C THR A 37 21.10 -45.45 24.65
N THR A 38 20.40 -46.21 25.50
CA THR A 38 19.86 -45.75 26.80
C THR A 38 20.93 -45.57 27.88
N ARG A 39 22.12 -46.16 27.69
CA ARG A 39 23.26 -46.10 28.62
C ARG A 39 24.44 -45.40 27.98
N ASP A 40 25.37 -44.92 28.82
CA ASP A 40 26.68 -44.44 28.39
C ASP A 40 27.33 -45.50 27.47
N PRO A 41 27.73 -45.15 26.24
CA PRO A 41 28.32 -46.09 25.28
C PRO A 41 29.68 -46.63 25.74
N GLY A 42 30.25 -46.08 26.83
CA GLY A 42 31.54 -46.46 27.38
C GLY A 42 32.70 -45.67 26.73
N PRO A 43 33.95 -45.97 27.12
CA PRO A 43 35.11 -45.26 26.60
C PRO A 43 35.21 -45.43 25.08
N ILE A 44 35.45 -44.32 24.37
CA ILE A 44 35.62 -44.36 22.93
C ILE A 44 36.76 -45.30 22.53
N PRO A 45 36.56 -46.20 21.54
CA PRO A 45 37.65 -47.04 21.05
C PRO A 45 38.89 -46.23 20.62
N PRO A 46 40.11 -46.76 20.82
CA PRO A 46 41.35 -46.03 20.64
C PRO A 46 41.63 -45.69 19.17
N THR A 47 41.21 -46.53 18.23
CA THR A 47 41.39 -46.28 16.80
C THR A 47 40.14 -45.64 16.17
N PRO A 48 40.29 -44.74 15.17
CA PRO A 48 39.13 -44.16 14.48
C PRO A 48 38.21 -45.21 13.84
N ALA A 49 38.79 -46.31 13.37
CA ALA A 49 38.10 -47.34 12.64
C ALA A 49 37.29 -48.25 13.57
N ASP A 50 37.81 -48.58 14.76
CA ASP A 50 37.07 -49.35 15.78
C ASP A 50 35.94 -48.51 16.39
N ALA A 51 36.16 -47.19 16.54
CA ALA A 51 35.11 -46.28 17.00
C ALA A 51 33.95 -46.20 16.00
N ALA A 52 34.25 -46.13 14.69
CA ALA A 52 33.24 -46.17 13.65
C ALA A 52 32.49 -47.51 13.63
N GLU A 53 33.20 -48.62 13.77
CA GLU A 53 32.62 -49.97 13.84
C GLU A 53 31.64 -50.10 15.01
N ARG A 54 32.05 -49.64 16.20
CA ARG A 54 31.21 -49.66 17.39
C ARG A 54 29.97 -48.79 17.24
N LEU A 55 30.08 -47.63 16.59
CA LEU A 55 28.93 -46.77 16.33
C LEU A 55 27.89 -47.48 15.44
N ILE A 56 28.35 -48.17 14.40
CA ILE A 56 27.49 -48.96 13.51
C ILE A 56 26.80 -50.09 14.29
N GLU A 57 27.51 -50.80 15.16
CA GLU A 57 26.93 -51.85 16.00
C GLU A 57 25.82 -51.31 16.91
N LEU A 58 26.05 -50.17 17.55
CA LEU A 58 25.04 -49.52 18.39
C LEU A 58 23.82 -49.11 17.57
N ALA A 59 24.01 -48.58 16.36
CA ALA A 59 22.92 -48.20 15.46
C ALA A 59 22.10 -49.40 14.97
N LEU A 60 22.73 -50.55 14.76
CA LEU A 60 22.06 -51.81 14.40
C LEU A 60 21.33 -52.44 15.61
N ALA A 61 21.88 -52.30 16.81
CA ALA A 61 21.32 -52.85 18.04
C ALA A 61 20.15 -52.03 18.60
N ALA A 62 20.08 -50.73 18.26
CA ALA A 62 18.96 -49.86 18.57
C ALA A 62 17.70 -50.31 17.81
N SER A 63 16.91 -51.18 18.45
CA SER A 63 15.63 -51.77 18.03
C SER A 63 15.14 -51.36 16.63
N SER A 64 15.55 -52.13 15.62
CA SER A 64 14.95 -52.29 14.28
C SER A 64 14.30 -51.03 13.66
N GLY A 65 15.12 -50.15 13.09
CA GLY A 65 14.67 -49.11 12.13
C GLY A 65 15.10 -47.67 12.46
N PRO A 66 14.74 -47.12 13.64
CA PRO A 66 14.99 -45.71 13.96
C PRO A 66 16.48 -45.38 14.18
N GLY A 67 17.26 -46.32 14.75
CA GLY A 67 18.66 -46.07 15.11
C GLY A 67 19.58 -45.87 13.89
N MET A 68 19.57 -46.82 12.95
CA MET A 68 20.37 -46.71 11.73
C MET A 68 19.91 -45.54 10.84
N ARG A 69 18.60 -45.33 10.70
CA ARG A 69 18.08 -44.17 9.95
C ARG A 69 18.54 -42.86 10.58
N GLY A 70 18.49 -42.76 11.91
CA GLY A 70 18.97 -41.58 12.61
C GLY A 70 20.48 -41.34 12.49
N LEU A 71 21.28 -42.41 12.50
CA LEU A 71 22.71 -42.29 12.23
C LEU A 71 22.98 -41.77 10.80
N LEU A 72 22.30 -42.32 9.78
CA LEU A 72 22.46 -41.87 8.40
C LEU A 72 22.08 -40.39 8.23
N GLU A 73 21.05 -39.93 8.93
CA GLU A 73 20.65 -38.52 8.95
C GLU A 73 21.70 -37.62 9.60
N ASP A 74 22.23 -38.02 10.76
CA ASP A 74 23.27 -37.26 11.44
C ASP A 74 24.53 -37.15 10.57
N LEU A 75 24.89 -38.22 9.86
CA LEU A 75 26.02 -38.21 8.91
C LEU A 75 25.78 -37.22 7.76
N ARG A 76 24.54 -37.11 7.25
CA ARG A 76 24.17 -36.10 6.25
C ARG A 76 24.21 -34.67 6.81
N GLU A 77 23.76 -34.45 8.05
CA GLU A 77 23.84 -33.12 8.68
C GLU A 77 25.30 -32.69 8.91
N LEU A 78 26.20 -33.63 9.19
CA LEU A 78 27.63 -33.41 9.42
C LEU A 78 28.47 -33.24 8.13
N GLY A 79 27.84 -33.29 6.95
CA GLY A 79 28.54 -33.09 5.68
C GLY A 79 29.31 -34.31 5.18
N ALA A 80 28.94 -35.54 5.59
CA ALA A 80 29.51 -36.76 5.01
C ALA A 80 29.08 -36.99 3.54
N ASP A 81 28.21 -36.14 3.01
CA ASP A 81 27.49 -36.21 1.74
C ASP A 81 28.19 -35.47 0.58
N GLY A 82 29.52 -35.31 0.64
CA GLY A 82 30.30 -34.93 -0.55
C GLY A 82 29.97 -35.84 -1.77
N ALA A 83 30.39 -35.48 -2.98
CA ALA A 83 29.89 -36.09 -4.23
C ALA A 83 29.78 -37.63 -4.25
N ALA A 84 30.69 -38.36 -3.58
CA ALA A 84 30.65 -39.82 -3.47
C ALA A 84 29.83 -40.37 -2.26
N GLY A 85 29.68 -39.59 -1.18
CA GLY A 85 29.02 -40.03 0.05
C GLY A 85 27.50 -39.89 0.04
N SER A 86 26.96 -38.92 -0.71
CA SER A 86 25.51 -38.73 -0.82
C SER A 86 24.79 -39.95 -1.43
N LEU A 87 25.38 -40.51 -2.50
CA LEU A 87 24.85 -41.71 -3.17
C LEU A 87 24.85 -42.92 -2.22
N VAL A 88 25.96 -43.13 -1.51
CA VAL A 88 26.09 -44.23 -0.54
C VAL A 88 25.06 -44.11 0.59
N LEU A 89 24.88 -42.92 1.16
CA LEU A 89 23.87 -42.69 2.21
C LEU A 89 22.44 -42.89 1.68
N ALA A 90 22.16 -42.55 0.42
CA ALA A 90 20.87 -42.78 -0.21
C ALA A 90 20.60 -44.27 -0.47
N GLU A 91 21.57 -45.01 -1.01
CA GLU A 91 21.49 -46.46 -1.22
C GLU A 91 21.26 -47.20 0.10
N LEU A 92 22.03 -46.87 1.15
CA LEU A 92 21.89 -47.45 2.47
C LEU A 92 20.54 -47.15 3.10
N ALA A 93 20.03 -45.92 2.93
CA ALA A 93 18.71 -45.56 3.44
C ALA A 93 17.57 -46.32 2.73
N ALA A 94 17.70 -46.56 1.42
CA ALA A 94 16.70 -47.30 0.63
C ALA A 94 16.69 -48.81 0.96
N GLY A 95 17.85 -49.38 1.33
CA GLY A 95 18.01 -50.80 1.66
C GLY A 95 17.58 -51.20 3.08
N LEU A 96 17.18 -50.25 3.94
CA LEU A 96 16.66 -50.54 5.27
C LEU A 96 15.19 -51.01 5.14
N ALA A 97 14.99 -52.33 5.22
CA ALA A 97 13.70 -53.01 5.09
C ALA A 97 12.62 -52.44 6.03
N ASP A 98 11.41 -52.27 5.47
CA ASP A 98 10.15 -51.76 6.03
C ASP A 98 10.24 -51.05 7.39
N ALA A 99 10.15 -49.72 7.27
CA ALA A 99 10.11 -48.77 8.36
C ALA A 99 9.06 -49.15 9.41
N ALA A 100 9.33 -48.76 10.66
CA ALA A 100 8.23 -48.55 11.60
C ALA A 100 7.09 -47.82 10.88
N PRO A 101 5.83 -48.29 11.01
CA PRO A 101 4.72 -47.73 10.24
C PRO A 101 4.70 -46.20 10.40
N PRO A 102 4.46 -45.45 9.31
CA PRO A 102 4.43 -44.00 9.36
C PRO A 102 3.45 -43.57 10.45
N ARG A 103 3.83 -42.55 11.23
CA ARG A 103 2.98 -42.09 12.32
C ARG A 103 1.76 -41.38 11.73
N PRO A 104 0.53 -41.72 12.12
CA PRO A 104 -0.66 -40.99 11.69
C PRO A 104 -0.55 -39.50 12.01
N TRP A 105 -0.77 -38.66 11.00
CA TRP A 105 -0.82 -37.21 11.16
C TRP A 105 -2.11 -36.65 10.55
N ALA A 106 -2.99 -36.16 11.42
CA ALA A 106 -4.29 -35.62 11.01
C ALA A 106 -4.24 -34.15 10.53
N GLY A 107 -3.13 -33.45 10.77
CA GLY A 107 -2.97 -32.05 10.40
C GLY A 107 -2.39 -31.85 8.99
N GLU A 108 -2.25 -30.58 8.59
CA GLU A 108 -1.50 -30.22 7.38
C GLU A 108 0.02 -30.45 7.60
N PRO A 109 0.78 -30.92 6.58
CA PRO A 109 2.22 -31.15 6.70
C PRO A 109 3.05 -29.86 6.72
N TYR A 110 2.55 -28.76 6.14
CA TYR A 110 3.28 -27.49 6.04
C TYR A 110 2.47 -26.33 6.66
N PRO A 111 2.85 -25.82 7.84
CA PRO A 111 2.08 -24.81 8.58
C PRO A 111 2.25 -23.37 8.03
N GLY A 112 3.13 -23.16 7.04
CA GLY A 112 3.47 -21.85 6.49
C GLY A 112 4.40 -21.03 7.41
N LEU A 113 4.16 -19.73 7.51
CA LEU A 113 4.96 -18.79 8.32
C LEU A 113 4.70 -18.88 9.84
N ARG A 114 3.82 -19.78 10.28
CA ARG A 114 3.56 -20.00 11.71
C ARG A 114 4.71 -20.82 12.30
N PRO A 115 5.25 -20.45 13.47
CA PRO A 115 6.17 -21.33 14.18
C PRO A 115 5.46 -22.64 14.53
N LEU A 116 6.21 -23.74 14.54
CA LEU A 116 5.68 -25.04 14.95
C LEU A 116 5.51 -25.06 16.48
N GLU A 117 4.35 -25.52 16.93
CA GLU A 117 4.02 -25.65 18.36
C GLU A 117 4.49 -27.00 18.93
N CYS A 118 4.46 -27.14 20.25
CA CYS A 118 4.94 -28.35 20.96
C CYS A 118 4.26 -29.64 20.48
N TRP A 119 2.94 -29.62 20.26
CA TRP A 119 2.18 -30.78 19.76
C TRP A 119 2.49 -31.11 18.29
N GLN A 120 3.13 -30.19 17.57
CA GLN A 120 3.57 -30.37 16.18
C GLN A 120 5.02 -30.88 16.08
N ALA A 121 5.58 -31.41 17.17
CA ALA A 121 6.88 -32.08 17.17
C ALA A 121 7.08 -33.10 16.03
N PRO A 122 6.08 -33.90 15.62
CA PRO A 122 6.22 -34.82 14.49
C PRO A 122 6.52 -34.13 13.14
N LEU A 123 6.21 -32.84 12.98
CA LEU A 123 6.53 -32.04 11.78
C LEU A 123 7.93 -31.40 11.84
N PHE A 124 8.67 -31.56 12.93
CA PHE A 124 9.94 -30.88 13.14
C PHE A 124 11.13 -31.68 12.58
N PHE A 125 11.47 -31.43 11.32
CA PHE A 125 12.57 -32.09 10.61
C PHE A 125 13.80 -31.18 10.39
N GLY A 126 14.95 -31.79 10.11
CA GLY A 126 16.15 -31.10 9.61
C GLY A 126 16.96 -30.29 10.63
N ARG A 127 16.69 -30.45 11.93
CA ARG A 127 17.38 -29.78 13.05
C ARG A 127 17.72 -30.74 14.19
N ARG A 128 18.09 -31.98 13.87
CA ARG A 128 18.33 -33.01 14.90
C ARG A 128 19.53 -32.67 15.77
N ALA A 129 20.66 -32.30 15.16
CA ALA A 129 21.86 -31.92 15.91
C ALA A 129 21.62 -30.75 16.88
N ALA A 130 20.92 -29.70 16.42
CA ALA A 130 20.64 -28.53 17.26
C ALA A 130 19.73 -28.86 18.44
N THR A 131 18.67 -29.64 18.19
CA THR A 131 17.75 -30.11 19.22
C THR A 131 18.46 -30.95 20.28
N ARG A 132 19.30 -31.88 19.83
CA ARG A 132 20.07 -32.77 20.69
C ARG A 132 21.05 -32.01 21.59
N ASP A 133 21.78 -31.05 21.03
CA ASP A 133 22.74 -30.26 21.80
C ASP A 133 22.03 -29.40 22.87
N LEU A 134 20.90 -28.78 22.53
CA LEU A 134 20.08 -28.05 23.51
C LEU A 134 19.60 -28.96 24.64
N LEU A 135 19.01 -30.12 24.31
CA LEU A 135 18.54 -31.09 25.30
C LEU A 135 19.66 -31.57 26.23
N ARG A 136 20.85 -31.82 25.67
CA ARG A 136 22.02 -32.22 26.46
C ARG A 136 22.45 -31.13 27.44
N ARG A 137 22.53 -29.87 26.97
CA ARG A 137 22.92 -28.73 27.83
C ARG A 137 21.91 -28.48 28.95
N LEU A 138 20.62 -28.59 28.65
CA LEU A 138 19.55 -28.43 29.64
C LEU A 138 19.57 -29.53 30.71
N SER A 139 19.94 -30.76 30.30
CA SER A 139 19.82 -31.94 31.14
C SER A 139 21.08 -32.33 31.90
N ALA A 140 22.22 -31.69 31.62
CA ALA A 140 23.44 -31.92 32.39
C ALA A 140 23.27 -31.41 33.83
N PRO A 141 23.70 -32.16 34.87
CA PRO A 141 23.62 -31.72 36.27
C PRO A 141 24.37 -30.40 36.54
N ALA A 142 25.50 -30.19 35.85
CA ALA A 142 26.26 -28.94 35.82
C ALA A 142 25.96 -28.09 34.56
N GLY A 143 24.85 -28.39 33.88
CA GLY A 143 24.43 -27.72 32.64
C GLY A 143 23.94 -26.29 32.87
N ALA A 144 23.85 -25.53 31.78
CA ALA A 144 23.36 -24.16 31.84
C ALA A 144 21.87 -24.15 32.22
N ARG A 145 21.55 -23.49 33.34
CA ARG A 145 20.17 -23.35 33.83
C ARG A 145 19.35 -22.38 32.99
N LEU A 146 20.03 -21.47 32.30
CA LEU A 146 19.48 -20.57 31.31
C LEU A 146 20.18 -20.81 29.98
N ILE A 147 19.40 -20.98 28.90
CA ILE A 147 19.92 -20.99 27.53
C ILE A 147 19.13 -19.99 26.69
N LEU A 148 19.80 -19.01 26.10
CA LEU A 148 19.25 -18.14 25.07
C LEU A 148 19.70 -18.64 23.68
N VAL A 149 18.73 -19.01 22.86
CA VAL A 149 18.90 -19.37 21.46
C VAL A 149 18.93 -18.09 20.63
N ALA A 150 20.13 -17.65 20.26
CA ALA A 150 20.36 -16.45 19.47
C ALA A 150 20.50 -16.77 17.98
N GLY A 151 19.84 -16.00 17.11
CA GLY A 151 19.93 -16.21 15.67
C GLY A 151 19.22 -15.13 14.85
N LEU A 152 19.47 -15.13 13.54
CA LEU A 152 18.85 -14.19 12.59
C LEU A 152 17.33 -14.37 12.50
N LEU A 153 16.63 -13.37 11.95
CA LEU A 153 15.19 -13.47 11.70
C LEU A 153 14.90 -14.64 10.73
N GLY A 154 13.86 -15.42 11.02
CA GLY A 154 13.42 -16.49 10.13
C GLY A 154 14.28 -17.75 10.10
N CYS A 155 15.29 -17.91 10.96
CA CYS A 155 16.12 -19.14 11.00
C CYS A 155 15.47 -20.32 11.76
N GLY A 156 14.25 -20.14 12.29
CA GLY A 156 13.46 -21.20 12.94
C GLY A 156 13.64 -21.32 14.46
N LYS A 157 14.05 -20.26 15.17
CA LYS A 157 14.28 -20.29 16.64
C LYS A 157 13.05 -20.76 17.43
N SER A 158 11.90 -20.13 17.20
CA SER A 158 10.65 -20.46 17.88
C SER A 158 10.25 -21.92 17.64
N SER A 159 10.26 -22.39 16.39
CA SER A 159 9.99 -23.79 16.07
C SER A 159 10.98 -24.76 16.72
N LEU A 160 12.27 -24.39 16.84
CA LEU A 160 13.28 -25.22 17.50
C LEU A 160 13.01 -25.37 19.00
N VAL A 161 12.70 -24.29 19.72
CA VAL A 161 12.45 -24.39 21.17
C VAL A 161 11.10 -25.02 21.47
N GLN A 162 10.08 -24.77 20.65
CA GLN A 162 8.72 -25.28 20.83
C GLN A 162 8.56 -26.72 20.35
N ALA A 163 8.69 -26.97 19.05
CA ALA A 163 8.49 -28.32 18.49
C ALA A 163 9.72 -29.22 18.69
N GLY A 164 10.92 -28.66 18.50
CA GLY A 164 12.17 -29.42 18.61
C GLY A 164 12.52 -29.84 20.03
N VAL A 165 12.57 -28.90 20.97
CA VAL A 165 12.98 -29.16 22.35
C VAL A 165 11.78 -29.51 23.23
N ALA A 166 10.83 -28.58 23.41
CA ALA A 166 9.67 -28.78 24.28
C ALA A 166 8.80 -29.97 23.84
N GLY A 167 8.53 -30.08 22.54
CA GLY A 167 7.77 -31.19 21.97
C GLY A 167 8.41 -32.57 22.18
N ARG A 168 9.73 -32.70 22.00
CA ARG A 168 10.45 -33.96 22.26
C ARG A 168 10.51 -34.32 23.75
N LEU A 169 10.64 -33.32 24.62
CA LEU A 169 10.56 -33.53 26.08
C LEU A 169 9.18 -34.06 26.47
N ALA A 170 8.12 -33.40 25.99
CA ALA A 170 6.73 -33.79 26.27
C ALA A 170 6.38 -35.19 25.73
N ALA A 171 6.98 -35.59 24.60
CA ALA A 171 6.80 -36.93 24.04
C ALA A 171 7.49 -38.05 24.85
N GLY A 172 8.41 -37.70 25.78
CA GLY A 172 9.16 -38.69 26.56
C GLY A 172 10.14 -39.54 25.75
N GLU A 173 10.39 -39.18 24.48
CA GLU A 173 11.22 -39.94 23.53
C GLU A 173 12.72 -39.63 23.69
N LEU A 174 13.22 -39.65 24.92
CA LEU A 174 14.62 -39.34 25.26
C LEU A 174 15.27 -40.49 26.05
N PRO A 175 15.77 -41.52 25.36
CA PRO A 175 16.26 -42.75 25.98
C PRO A 175 17.41 -42.54 26.98
N ARG A 176 18.22 -41.48 26.81
CA ARG A 176 19.33 -41.10 27.71
C ARG A 176 18.93 -40.18 28.86
N LEU A 177 17.71 -39.68 28.85
CA LEU A 177 17.17 -38.76 29.85
C LEU A 177 15.82 -39.28 30.34
N PRO A 178 15.74 -40.46 30.97
CA PRO A 178 14.47 -40.98 31.48
C PRO A 178 13.79 -40.03 32.48
N ALA A 179 14.57 -39.26 33.26
CA ALA A 179 14.07 -38.20 34.14
C ALA A 179 13.32 -37.08 33.39
N ALA A 180 13.69 -36.83 32.13
CA ALA A 180 13.07 -35.79 31.30
C ALA A 180 11.61 -36.09 30.93
N ALA A 181 11.18 -37.37 31.00
CA ALA A 181 9.78 -37.75 30.85
C ALA A 181 8.86 -37.18 31.95
N HIS A 182 9.44 -36.74 33.07
CA HIS A 182 8.71 -36.14 34.18
C HIS A 182 8.81 -34.61 34.21
N TRP A 183 9.50 -34.00 33.26
CA TRP A 183 9.67 -32.54 33.24
C TRP A 183 8.34 -31.85 32.91
N GLN A 184 8.07 -30.73 33.57
CA GLN A 184 7.00 -29.84 33.12
C GLN A 184 7.59 -28.91 32.09
N VAL A 185 6.92 -28.77 30.95
CA VAL A 185 7.26 -27.74 29.97
C VAL A 185 6.15 -26.71 29.94
N SER A 186 6.52 -25.43 30.01
CA SER A 186 5.58 -24.32 29.89
C SER A 186 6.16 -23.30 28.93
N SER A 187 5.30 -22.59 28.21
CA SER A 187 5.76 -21.53 27.30
C SER A 187 5.07 -20.20 27.56
N MET A 188 5.81 -19.12 27.32
CA MET A 188 5.31 -17.76 27.37
C MET A 188 5.94 -16.89 26.30
N VAL A 189 5.24 -15.81 25.98
CA VAL A 189 5.76 -14.68 25.19
C VAL A 189 5.63 -13.43 26.07
N PRO A 190 6.73 -12.70 26.37
CA PRO A 190 6.74 -11.68 27.42
C PRO A 190 5.64 -10.62 27.33
N ALA A 191 5.34 -10.08 26.15
CA ALA A 191 4.29 -9.08 25.99
C ALA A 191 2.91 -9.69 25.67
N GLY A 192 2.75 -11.01 25.82
CA GLY A 192 1.57 -11.75 25.38
C GLY A 192 0.27 -11.48 26.15
N HIS A 193 0.33 -10.81 27.30
CA HIS A 193 -0.84 -10.38 28.08
C HIS A 193 -0.67 -8.93 28.55
N GLY A 194 -1.25 -7.99 27.80
CA GLY A 194 -1.29 -6.57 28.20
C GLY A 194 0.08 -5.89 28.33
N GLY A 195 1.15 -6.50 27.81
CA GLY A 195 2.52 -6.01 28.01
C GLY A 195 3.14 -6.34 29.38
N ASP A 196 2.47 -7.13 30.22
CA ASP A 196 2.95 -7.54 31.54
C ASP A 196 3.53 -8.98 31.49
N PRO A 197 4.84 -9.17 31.73
CA PRO A 197 5.50 -10.46 31.66
C PRO A 197 5.11 -11.41 32.81
N PHE A 198 4.74 -10.89 33.99
CA PHE A 198 4.28 -11.71 35.11
C PHE A 198 2.91 -12.31 34.80
N LEU A 199 1.99 -11.50 34.25
CA LEU A 199 0.69 -12.01 33.78
C LEU A 199 0.88 -13.02 32.65
N ALA A 200 1.75 -12.72 31.67
CA ALA A 200 2.03 -13.63 30.57
C ALA A 200 2.55 -15.00 31.05
N LEU A 201 3.44 -15.03 32.05
CA LEU A 201 3.92 -16.26 32.67
C LEU A 201 2.76 -17.05 33.30
N THR A 202 1.97 -16.43 34.16
CA THR A 202 0.93 -17.11 34.93
C THR A 202 -0.24 -17.58 34.06
N TYR A 203 -0.63 -16.79 33.05
CA TYR A 203 -1.67 -17.20 32.08
C TYR A 203 -1.19 -18.29 31.15
N GLY A 204 0.09 -18.25 30.73
CA GLY A 204 0.70 -19.35 29.98
C GLY A 204 0.63 -20.65 30.78
N LEU A 205 1.07 -20.59 32.03
CA LEU A 205 1.11 -21.74 32.93
C LEU A 205 -0.27 -22.30 33.31
N ALA A 206 -1.26 -21.43 33.55
CA ALA A 206 -2.62 -21.86 33.92
C ALA A 206 -3.33 -22.69 32.83
N ARG A 207 -2.82 -22.64 31.59
CA ARG A 207 -3.34 -23.40 30.44
C ARG A 207 -2.59 -24.71 30.20
N GLU A 208 -1.50 -24.95 30.91
CA GLU A 208 -0.66 -26.12 30.69
C GLU A 208 -1.25 -27.39 31.34
N PRO A 209 -1.31 -28.52 30.61
CA PRO A 209 -1.74 -29.79 31.18
C PRO A 209 -0.84 -30.21 32.35
N GLY A 210 -1.47 -30.69 33.44
CA GLY A 210 -0.76 -31.24 34.59
C GLY A 210 -0.35 -30.22 35.65
N VAL A 211 -0.75 -28.95 35.50
CA VAL A 211 -0.62 -27.92 36.54
C VAL A 211 -1.95 -27.74 37.27
N ALA A 212 -1.92 -27.68 38.59
CA ALA A 212 -3.13 -27.47 39.39
C ALA A 212 -3.74 -26.09 39.08
N PRO A 213 -5.08 -25.96 38.98
CA PRO A 213 -5.71 -24.66 38.73
C PRO A 213 -5.36 -23.63 39.81
N PHE A 214 -5.06 -22.40 39.40
CA PHE A 214 -4.81 -21.25 40.27
C PHE A 214 -5.33 -19.97 39.60
N ASP A 215 -5.49 -18.90 40.40
CA ASP A 215 -5.87 -17.59 39.87
C ASP A 215 -4.63 -16.85 39.32
N ALA A 216 -4.52 -16.77 37.99
CA ALA A 216 -3.34 -16.21 37.33
C ALA A 216 -3.03 -14.75 37.75
N PRO A 217 -4.00 -13.82 37.82
CA PRO A 217 -3.73 -12.46 38.30
C PRO A 217 -3.18 -12.40 39.74
N THR A 218 -3.73 -13.20 40.65
CA THR A 218 -3.24 -13.26 42.04
C THR A 218 -1.80 -13.76 42.09
N GLU A 219 -1.46 -14.81 41.33
CA GLU A 219 -0.09 -15.32 41.26
C GLU A 219 0.87 -14.30 40.64
N ALA A 220 0.46 -13.61 39.58
CA ALA A 220 1.31 -12.61 38.93
C ALA A 220 1.62 -11.46 39.90
N ALA A 221 0.62 -11.01 40.67
CA ALA A 221 0.80 -10.00 41.69
C ALA A 221 1.71 -10.48 42.84
N ALA A 222 1.60 -11.76 43.25
CA ALA A 222 2.48 -12.34 44.25
C ALA A 222 3.93 -12.42 43.78
N ILE A 223 4.18 -12.89 42.55
CA ILE A 223 5.53 -12.97 41.97
C ILE A 223 6.11 -11.57 41.81
N LYS A 224 5.31 -10.61 41.33
CA LYS A 224 5.75 -9.21 41.21
C LYS A 224 6.06 -8.57 42.56
N GLY A 225 5.28 -8.87 43.60
CA GLY A 225 5.46 -8.28 44.93
C GLY A 225 6.55 -8.91 45.79
N TYR A 226 6.76 -10.23 45.66
CA TYR A 226 7.69 -10.99 46.51
C TYR A 226 8.91 -11.56 45.75
N GLY A 227 8.96 -11.44 44.42
CA GLY A 227 10.09 -11.85 43.59
C GLY A 227 10.31 -13.37 43.55
N ALA A 228 11.59 -13.78 43.55
CA ALA A 228 12.01 -15.17 43.40
C ALA A 228 11.39 -16.16 44.42
N PRO A 229 11.20 -15.81 45.71
CA PRO A 229 10.48 -16.67 46.66
C PRO A 229 9.08 -17.10 46.20
N ALA A 230 8.27 -16.18 45.68
CA ALA A 230 6.93 -16.52 45.18
C ALA A 230 6.99 -17.35 43.89
N LEU A 231 7.98 -17.11 43.02
CA LEU A 231 8.21 -17.97 41.86
C LEU A 231 8.66 -19.39 42.26
N ALA A 232 9.44 -19.54 43.33
CA ALA A 232 9.83 -20.83 43.88
C ALA A 232 8.64 -21.59 44.48
N GLU A 233 7.72 -20.90 45.16
CA GLU A 233 6.45 -21.48 45.61
C GLU A 233 5.61 -21.97 44.42
N LEU A 234 5.48 -21.16 43.36
CA LEU A 234 4.80 -21.56 42.13
C LEU A 234 5.45 -22.80 41.51
N LEU A 235 6.78 -22.83 41.40
CA LEU A 235 7.54 -23.98 40.91
C LEU A 235 7.25 -25.24 41.73
N ALA A 236 7.22 -25.14 43.07
CA ALA A 236 6.92 -26.26 43.95
C ALA A 236 5.53 -26.85 43.66
N ARG A 237 4.54 -26.00 43.34
CA ARG A 237 3.20 -26.45 42.93
C ARG A 237 3.18 -27.08 41.55
N VAL A 238 3.91 -26.50 40.60
CA VAL A 238 4.02 -27.03 39.22
C VAL A 238 4.62 -28.44 39.21
N LEU A 239 5.59 -28.68 40.09
CA LEU A 239 6.26 -29.97 40.24
C LEU A 239 5.67 -30.86 41.35
N ALA A 240 4.53 -30.49 41.92
CA ALA A 240 3.89 -31.25 42.98
C ALA A 240 3.54 -32.68 42.49
N GLY A 241 3.87 -33.69 43.30
CA GLY A 241 3.64 -35.09 42.96
C GLY A 241 4.61 -35.68 41.92
N ARG A 242 5.61 -34.91 41.45
CA ARG A 242 6.63 -35.39 40.51
C ARG A 242 7.89 -35.89 41.22
N PRO A 243 8.68 -36.77 40.58
CA PRO A 243 9.95 -37.25 41.13
C PRO A 243 10.95 -36.13 41.44
N ALA A 244 11.92 -36.41 42.32
CA ALA A 244 12.91 -35.44 42.79
C ALA A 244 13.84 -34.92 41.67
N ASP A 245 14.02 -35.69 40.61
CA ASP A 245 14.79 -35.36 39.41
C ASP A 245 13.96 -34.66 38.30
N ALA A 246 12.66 -34.45 38.52
CA ALA A 246 11.82 -33.67 37.62
C ALA A 246 12.15 -32.18 37.71
N CYS A 247 12.26 -31.53 36.53
CA CYS A 247 12.50 -30.10 36.39
C CYS A 247 11.30 -29.40 35.73
N TRP A 248 11.19 -28.09 35.93
CA TRP A 248 10.32 -27.21 35.17
C TRP A 248 11.16 -26.48 34.12
N LEU A 249 10.86 -26.73 32.84
CA LEU A 249 11.41 -25.98 31.71
C LEU A 249 10.42 -24.89 31.30
N LEU A 250 10.80 -23.64 31.54
CA LEU A 250 10.07 -22.48 31.04
C LEU A 250 10.70 -21.98 29.74
N VAL A 251 9.93 -22.04 28.66
CA VAL A 251 10.29 -21.53 27.33
C VAL A 251 9.80 -20.09 27.22
N ILE A 252 10.73 -19.14 27.07
CA ILE A 252 10.43 -17.71 26.88
C ILE A 252 10.69 -17.38 25.40
N ASP A 253 9.67 -17.57 24.56
CA ASP A 253 9.78 -17.27 23.14
C ASP A 253 9.66 -15.76 22.91
N GLN A 254 10.42 -15.23 21.94
CA GLN A 254 10.61 -13.80 21.73
C GLN A 254 11.09 -13.06 23.00
N PHE A 255 12.17 -13.55 23.61
CA PHE A 255 12.80 -12.91 24.79
C PHE A 255 13.12 -11.44 24.54
N GLU A 256 13.37 -11.05 23.28
CA GLU A 256 13.53 -9.65 22.89
C GLU A 256 12.37 -8.72 23.27
N GLU A 257 11.16 -9.23 23.47
CA GLU A 257 10.00 -8.41 23.84
C GLU A 257 10.17 -7.75 25.21
N LEU A 258 10.96 -8.35 26.11
CA LEU A 258 11.34 -7.71 27.38
C LEU A 258 12.10 -6.40 27.17
N PHE A 259 12.80 -6.24 26.05
CA PHE A 259 13.57 -5.02 25.76
C PHE A 259 12.86 -4.06 24.81
N THR A 260 11.77 -4.49 24.16
CA THR A 260 11.17 -3.77 23.02
C THR A 260 9.67 -3.53 23.13
N ALA A 261 8.96 -4.29 23.96
CA ALA A 261 7.51 -4.24 24.08
C ALA A 261 7.01 -4.14 25.53
N VAL A 262 7.83 -4.54 26.51
CA VAL A 262 7.54 -4.41 27.94
C VAL A 262 8.14 -3.09 28.46
N ASP A 263 7.50 -2.50 29.48
CA ASP A 263 8.02 -1.35 30.20
C ASP A 263 9.39 -1.66 30.84
N GLU A 264 10.32 -0.70 30.85
CA GLU A 264 11.72 -0.95 31.21
C GLU A 264 11.88 -1.35 32.68
N ASP A 265 11.13 -0.71 33.59
CA ASP A 265 11.16 -1.02 35.02
C ASP A 265 10.56 -2.42 35.26
N LEU A 266 9.42 -2.70 34.64
CA LEU A 266 8.74 -3.99 34.76
C LEU A 266 9.56 -5.14 34.17
N ALA A 267 10.25 -4.91 33.06
CA ALA A 267 11.15 -5.87 32.45
C ALA A 267 12.36 -6.14 33.35
N GLY A 268 12.89 -5.11 34.01
CA GLY A 268 13.95 -5.23 35.00
C GLY A 268 13.53 -6.12 36.18
N GLU A 269 12.41 -5.81 36.83
CA GLU A 269 11.85 -6.58 37.94
C GLU A 269 11.65 -8.07 37.57
N PHE A 270 11.12 -8.33 36.37
CA PHE A 270 10.89 -9.69 35.89
C PHE A 270 12.19 -10.45 35.62
N LEU A 271 13.18 -9.79 35.01
CA LEU A 271 14.49 -10.39 34.72
C LEU A 271 15.26 -10.70 36.01
N GLU A 272 15.25 -9.79 36.99
CA GLU A 272 15.84 -10.02 38.31
C GLU A 272 15.19 -11.23 38.99
N THR A 273 13.85 -11.27 39.02
CA THR A 273 13.09 -12.40 39.57
C THR A 273 13.45 -13.74 38.92
N LEU A 274 13.56 -13.77 37.58
CA LEU A 274 13.92 -14.99 36.86
C LEU A 274 15.36 -15.43 37.14
N ILE A 275 16.30 -14.49 37.17
CA ILE A 275 17.72 -14.77 37.39
C ILE A 275 17.96 -15.28 38.81
N GLU A 276 17.34 -14.66 39.81
CA GLU A 276 17.41 -15.13 41.20
C GLU A 276 16.77 -16.53 41.33
N ALA A 277 15.63 -16.77 40.68
CA ALA A 277 14.99 -18.07 40.70
C ALA A 277 15.82 -19.18 40.03
N LEU A 278 16.84 -18.85 39.22
CA LEU A 278 17.77 -19.85 38.68
C LEU A 278 18.62 -20.51 39.77
N GLU A 279 18.63 -20.02 41.02
CA GLU A 279 19.24 -20.73 42.16
C GLU A 279 18.53 -22.06 42.46
N GLU A 280 17.24 -22.19 42.11
CA GLU A 280 16.49 -23.43 42.23
C GLU A 280 16.98 -24.48 41.21
N PRO A 281 17.54 -25.62 41.64
CA PRO A 281 18.13 -26.62 40.75
C PRO A 281 17.14 -27.18 39.73
N ARG A 282 15.84 -27.20 40.07
CA ARG A 282 14.77 -27.76 39.26
C ARG A 282 14.16 -26.77 38.27
N LEU A 283 14.59 -25.51 38.25
CA LEU A 283 14.20 -24.54 37.22
C LEU A 283 15.18 -24.56 36.04
N ARG A 284 14.63 -24.55 34.82
CA ARG A 284 15.38 -24.37 33.58
C ARG A 284 14.66 -23.35 32.70
N LEU A 285 15.43 -22.43 32.12
CA LEU A 285 14.94 -21.38 31.24
C LEU A 285 15.51 -21.58 29.83
N LEU A 286 14.65 -21.52 28.82
CA LEU A 286 15.03 -21.57 27.41
C LEU A 286 14.39 -20.40 26.67
N GLY A 287 15.19 -19.41 26.31
CA GLY A 287 14.72 -18.21 25.59
C GLY A 287 15.08 -18.22 24.12
N THR A 288 14.31 -17.53 23.27
CA THR A 288 14.74 -17.19 21.91
C THR A 288 15.08 -15.70 21.84
N LEU A 289 16.19 -15.35 21.19
CA LEU A 289 16.66 -13.97 21.11
C LEU A 289 17.13 -13.64 19.69
N ARG A 290 16.92 -12.40 19.26
CA ARG A 290 17.54 -11.89 18.03
C ARG A 290 18.98 -11.45 18.30
N VAL A 291 19.87 -11.80 17.37
CA VAL A 291 21.32 -11.52 17.54
C VAL A 291 21.66 -10.03 17.62
N ASP A 292 20.85 -9.15 17.03
CA ASP A 292 21.02 -7.68 17.12
C ASP A 292 20.72 -7.13 18.52
N LEU A 293 20.01 -7.88 19.37
CA LEU A 293 19.65 -7.48 20.73
C LEU A 293 20.52 -8.12 21.82
N LEU A 294 21.54 -8.90 21.44
CA LEU A 294 22.50 -9.48 22.38
C LEU A 294 23.20 -8.42 23.24
N HIS A 295 23.43 -7.22 22.68
CA HIS A 295 24.04 -6.11 23.40
C HIS A 295 23.21 -5.67 24.63
N ARG A 296 21.87 -5.78 24.58
CA ARG A 296 20.98 -5.47 25.72
C ARG A 296 21.15 -6.49 26.83
N CYS A 297 21.33 -7.77 26.49
CA CYS A 297 21.61 -8.82 27.48
C CYS A 297 22.98 -8.64 28.14
N CYS A 298 23.98 -8.21 27.37
CA CYS A 298 25.33 -7.94 27.90
C CYS A 298 25.38 -6.74 28.85
N ALA A 299 24.41 -5.82 28.76
CA ALA A 299 24.32 -4.68 29.68
C ALA A 299 23.86 -5.06 31.09
N LEU A 300 23.27 -6.26 31.25
CA LEU A 300 22.79 -6.79 32.53
C LEU A 300 23.84 -7.76 33.11
N PRO A 301 24.50 -7.45 34.25
CA PRO A 301 25.66 -8.21 34.74
C PRO A 301 25.38 -9.71 34.99
N ASP A 302 24.25 -10.05 35.61
CA ASP A 302 23.95 -11.43 35.95
C ASP A 302 23.51 -12.25 34.73
N LEU A 303 22.78 -11.63 33.79
CA LEU A 303 22.46 -12.25 32.51
C LEU A 303 23.73 -12.49 31.69
N ALA A 304 24.64 -11.51 31.63
CA ALA A 304 25.94 -11.67 30.98
C ALA A 304 26.76 -12.82 31.61
N ARG A 305 26.75 -12.95 32.94
CA ARG A 305 27.41 -14.06 33.66
C ARG A 305 26.81 -15.41 33.26
N ALA A 306 25.48 -15.53 33.22
CA ALA A 306 24.79 -16.75 32.80
C ALA A 306 25.08 -17.12 31.33
N LEU A 307 25.12 -16.13 30.43
CA LEU A 307 25.46 -16.36 29.02
C LEU A 307 26.91 -16.84 28.85
N ASN A 308 27.87 -16.23 29.57
CA ASN A 308 29.27 -16.63 29.56
C ASN A 308 29.51 -18.02 30.19
N ALA A 309 28.64 -18.46 31.09
CA ALA A 309 28.66 -19.80 31.68
C ALA A 309 28.10 -20.90 30.75
N GLY A 310 27.98 -20.62 29.44
CA GLY A 310 27.46 -21.57 28.44
C GLY A 310 25.97 -21.40 28.12
N GLY A 311 25.34 -20.34 28.63
CA GLY A 311 23.93 -20.01 28.40
C GLY A 311 23.62 -19.40 27.04
N LEU A 312 24.58 -19.22 26.14
CA LEU A 312 24.33 -18.76 24.77
C LEU A 312 24.40 -19.93 23.76
N TYR A 313 23.36 -20.07 22.94
CA TYR A 313 23.34 -20.99 21.80
C TYR A 313 23.11 -20.23 20.50
N CYS A 314 24.12 -20.19 19.63
CA CYS A 314 24.02 -19.53 18.32
C CYS A 314 23.42 -20.47 17.27
N LEU A 315 22.18 -20.22 16.87
CA LEU A 315 21.50 -21.00 15.84
C LEU A 315 21.84 -20.49 14.43
N ALA A 316 22.64 -21.27 13.71
CA ALA A 316 22.91 -21.04 12.30
C ALA A 316 21.67 -21.33 11.42
N PRO A 317 21.59 -20.78 10.19
CA PRO A 317 20.62 -21.22 9.19
C PRO A 317 20.66 -22.75 8.97
N PRO A 318 19.56 -23.39 8.56
CA PRO A 318 19.58 -24.83 8.28
C PRO A 318 20.54 -25.14 7.13
N SER A 319 21.22 -26.29 7.20
CA SER A 319 22.00 -26.80 6.09
C SER A 319 21.10 -27.18 4.91
N ARG A 320 21.66 -27.36 3.71
CA ARG A 320 20.90 -27.85 2.54
C ARG A 320 20.21 -29.18 2.84
N SER A 321 20.91 -30.11 3.48
CA SER A 321 20.34 -31.39 3.93
C SER A 321 19.23 -31.20 4.97
N GLY A 322 19.39 -30.25 5.90
CA GLY A 322 18.34 -29.87 6.84
C GLY A 322 17.08 -29.32 6.15
N LEU A 323 17.24 -28.43 5.17
CA LEU A 323 16.13 -27.90 4.37
C LEU A 323 15.44 -29.00 3.56
N GLU A 324 16.20 -29.92 2.96
CA GLU A 324 15.65 -31.05 2.20
C GLU A 324 14.80 -31.95 3.10
N ARG A 325 15.23 -32.18 4.34
CA ARG A 325 14.46 -32.91 5.35
C ARG A 325 13.19 -32.18 5.78
N MET A 326 13.23 -30.85 5.91
CA MET A 326 12.04 -30.04 6.16
C MET A 326 11.03 -30.10 5.00
N ILE A 327 11.51 -30.27 3.76
CA ILE A 327 10.68 -30.43 2.58
C ILE A 327 10.09 -31.85 2.52
N LEU A 328 10.94 -32.89 2.55
CA LEU A 328 10.52 -34.27 2.27
C LEU A 328 9.93 -34.98 3.49
N GLY A 329 10.48 -34.75 4.68
CA GLY A 329 10.16 -35.48 5.91
C GLY A 329 8.64 -35.56 6.21
N PRO A 330 7.91 -34.44 6.19
CA PRO A 330 6.46 -34.44 6.44
C PRO A 330 5.65 -35.31 5.47
N LEU A 331 6.14 -35.54 4.24
CA LEU A 331 5.46 -36.34 3.22
C LEU A 331 5.89 -37.81 3.23
N THR A 332 7.14 -38.10 3.62
CA THR A 332 7.71 -39.44 3.52
C THR A 332 7.63 -40.24 4.82
N GLU A 333 7.48 -39.59 5.98
CA GLU A 333 7.57 -40.24 7.30
C GLU A 333 6.28 -40.16 8.13
N LEU A 334 5.32 -39.36 7.69
CA LEU A 334 4.01 -39.24 8.31
C LEU A 334 2.94 -39.85 7.41
N GLU A 335 1.96 -40.50 8.03
CA GLU A 335 0.78 -41.00 7.33
C GLU A 335 -0.26 -39.88 7.29
N LEU A 336 -0.29 -39.16 6.17
CA LEU A 336 -1.22 -38.07 5.93
C LEU A 336 -2.61 -38.60 5.58
N ALA A 337 -3.66 -37.93 6.06
CA ALA A 337 -5.05 -38.26 5.72
C ALA A 337 -5.30 -38.23 4.19
N ALA A 338 -4.58 -37.38 3.46
CA ALA A 338 -4.55 -37.34 2.01
C ALA A 338 -3.10 -37.55 1.52
N PRO A 339 -2.78 -38.67 0.84
CA PRO A 339 -1.45 -38.91 0.29
C PRO A 339 -1.03 -37.80 -0.67
N MET A 340 0.19 -37.27 -0.48
CA MET A 340 0.74 -36.18 -1.26
C MET A 340 2.14 -36.56 -1.75
N GLN A 341 2.37 -36.45 -3.05
CA GLN A 341 3.69 -36.62 -3.65
C GLN A 341 4.31 -35.26 -3.97
N ILE A 342 5.64 -35.22 -4.10
CA ILE A 342 6.38 -34.03 -4.49
C ILE A 342 7.34 -34.35 -5.63
N GLU A 343 7.36 -33.49 -6.64
CA GLU A 343 8.28 -33.67 -7.77
C GLU A 343 9.74 -33.40 -7.35
N PRO A 344 10.70 -34.27 -7.71
CA PRO A 344 12.12 -34.03 -7.42
C PRO A 344 12.63 -32.69 -7.97
N ALA A 345 12.12 -32.29 -9.14
CA ALA A 345 12.48 -31.00 -9.75
C ALA A 345 12.03 -29.81 -8.90
N LEU A 346 10.88 -29.89 -8.20
CA LEU A 346 10.42 -28.86 -7.28
C LEU A 346 11.33 -28.76 -6.06
N VAL A 347 11.74 -29.91 -5.48
CA VAL A 347 12.64 -29.96 -4.32
C VAL A 347 13.96 -29.26 -4.63
N GLU A 348 14.58 -29.56 -5.78
CA GLU A 348 15.83 -28.91 -6.20
C GLU A 348 15.70 -27.40 -6.39
N HIS A 349 14.57 -26.92 -6.92
CA HIS A 349 14.33 -25.47 -7.06
C HIS A 349 14.13 -24.79 -5.70
N LEU A 350 13.32 -25.38 -4.81
CA LEU A 350 13.10 -24.87 -3.46
C LEU A 350 14.40 -24.82 -2.66
N LEU A 351 15.24 -25.86 -2.75
CA LEU A 351 16.56 -25.90 -2.11
C LEU A 351 17.50 -24.84 -2.66
N ARG A 352 17.55 -24.69 -3.98
CA ARG A 352 18.38 -23.67 -4.64
C ARG A 352 17.99 -22.27 -4.20
N ASP A 353 16.70 -21.99 -4.13
CA ASP A 353 16.20 -20.66 -3.79
C ASP A 353 16.33 -20.36 -2.29
N ALA A 354 16.17 -21.36 -1.42
CA ALA A 354 16.24 -21.17 0.03
C ALA A 354 17.68 -21.10 0.55
N SER A 355 18.59 -21.86 -0.06
CA SER A 355 19.97 -22.01 0.43
C SER A 355 20.76 -20.71 0.34
N GLY A 356 21.36 -20.29 1.45
CA GLY A 356 22.23 -19.11 1.50
C GLY A 356 21.52 -17.75 1.48
N GLN A 357 20.18 -17.70 1.37
CA GLN A 357 19.44 -16.44 1.42
C GLN A 357 19.07 -16.05 2.87
N PRO A 358 19.31 -14.79 3.29
CA PRO A 358 18.77 -14.28 4.55
C PRO A 358 17.24 -14.40 4.58
N GLY A 359 16.68 -15.07 5.60
CA GLY A 359 15.24 -15.33 5.69
C GLY A 359 14.72 -16.45 4.78
N GLY A 360 15.60 -17.19 4.08
CA GLY A 360 15.23 -18.22 3.10
C GLY A 360 14.32 -19.32 3.67
N LEU A 361 14.47 -19.70 4.94
CA LEU A 361 13.60 -20.70 5.59
C LEU A 361 12.15 -20.22 5.73
N ALA A 362 11.94 -18.95 6.08
CA ALA A 362 10.58 -18.40 6.19
C ALA A 362 9.89 -18.41 4.81
N LEU A 363 10.61 -17.97 3.78
CA LEU A 363 10.13 -18.02 2.40
C LEU A 363 9.82 -19.46 1.96
N LEU A 364 10.71 -20.41 2.29
CA LEU A 364 10.53 -21.83 1.98
C LEU A 364 9.27 -22.40 2.63
N ALA A 365 9.05 -22.13 3.93
CA ALA A 365 7.88 -22.61 4.64
C ALA A 365 6.58 -22.09 4.00
N ASP A 366 6.59 -20.83 3.55
CA ASP A 366 5.48 -20.25 2.81
C ASP A 366 5.27 -20.91 1.43
N ALA A 367 6.34 -21.04 0.64
CA ALA A 367 6.30 -21.67 -0.68
C ALA A 367 5.78 -23.11 -0.62
N LEU A 368 6.19 -23.87 0.39
CA LEU A 368 5.70 -25.23 0.63
C LEU A 368 4.21 -25.24 0.93
N LYS A 369 3.72 -24.34 1.79
CA LYS A 369 2.28 -24.23 2.09
C LYS A 369 1.48 -23.81 0.85
N ASP A 370 1.88 -22.76 0.14
CA ASP A 370 1.16 -22.29 -1.06
C ASP A 370 1.12 -23.38 -2.15
N THR A 371 2.20 -24.12 -2.32
CA THR A 371 2.26 -25.22 -3.30
C THR A 371 1.41 -26.42 -2.84
N TYR A 372 1.44 -26.77 -1.55
CA TYR A 372 0.61 -27.82 -0.97
C TYR A 372 -0.89 -27.51 -1.05
N ASP A 373 -1.30 -26.28 -0.69
CA ASP A 373 -2.68 -25.83 -0.76
C ASP A 373 -3.19 -25.87 -2.22
N GLN A 374 -2.35 -25.48 -3.19
CA GLN A 374 -2.68 -25.55 -4.62
C GLN A 374 -2.79 -26.99 -5.12
N ALA A 375 -1.84 -27.85 -4.77
CA ALA A 375 -1.87 -29.27 -5.14
C ALA A 375 -3.11 -29.96 -4.57
N SER A 376 -3.47 -29.67 -3.32
CA SER A 376 -4.64 -30.23 -2.63
C SER A 376 -5.96 -29.83 -3.31
N ARG A 377 -6.05 -28.60 -3.86
CA ARG A 377 -7.26 -28.13 -4.59
C ARG A 377 -7.44 -28.76 -5.97
N ARG A 378 -6.37 -29.22 -6.63
CA ARG A 378 -6.46 -29.78 -7.99
C ARG A 378 -7.29 -31.07 -8.07
N GLY A 379 -7.46 -31.79 -6.95
CA GLY A 379 -8.35 -32.95 -6.83
C GLY A 379 -7.89 -34.19 -7.62
N GLY A 380 -7.67 -35.31 -6.94
CA GLY A 380 -7.29 -36.59 -7.57
C GLY A 380 -6.80 -37.62 -6.55
N SER A 381 -6.73 -38.90 -6.93
CA SER A 381 -6.33 -40.00 -6.02
C SER A 381 -4.86 -39.95 -5.56
N ALA A 382 -4.03 -39.10 -6.18
CA ALA A 382 -2.67 -38.79 -5.75
C ALA A 382 -2.34 -37.33 -6.11
N ALA A 383 -2.51 -36.41 -5.17
CA ALA A 383 -2.14 -35.01 -5.38
C ALA A 383 -0.60 -34.89 -5.46
N VAL A 384 -0.11 -34.05 -6.38
CA VAL A 384 1.33 -33.86 -6.62
C VAL A 384 1.66 -32.37 -6.47
N MET A 385 2.60 -32.08 -5.57
CA MET A 385 3.28 -30.79 -5.50
C MET A 385 4.28 -30.70 -6.66
N ALA A 386 3.86 -30.03 -7.73
CA ALA A 386 4.59 -29.95 -8.99
C ALA A 386 5.33 -28.63 -9.19
N LEU A 387 6.38 -28.64 -10.00
CA LEU A 387 7.20 -27.44 -10.26
C LEU A 387 6.40 -26.34 -10.97
N ASP A 388 5.40 -26.68 -11.79
CA ASP A 388 4.53 -25.71 -12.48
C ASP A 388 3.71 -24.85 -11.50
N LEU A 389 3.28 -25.43 -10.38
CA LEU A 389 2.58 -24.73 -9.30
C LEU A 389 3.47 -23.69 -8.62
N TYR A 390 4.78 -23.95 -8.57
CA TYR A 390 5.77 -23.04 -8.02
C TYR A 390 6.26 -22.00 -9.04
N ALA A 391 6.48 -22.43 -10.29
CA ALA A 391 7.15 -21.69 -11.35
C ALA A 391 6.21 -20.98 -12.35
N GLY A 392 4.89 -21.07 -12.16
CA GLY A 392 3.88 -20.76 -13.19
C GLY A 392 3.92 -19.37 -13.84
N HIS A 393 4.66 -18.36 -13.33
CA HIS A 393 4.74 -17.02 -13.93
C HIS A 393 6.19 -16.51 -14.03
N ARG A 394 6.43 -15.58 -14.99
CA ARG A 394 7.73 -15.09 -15.53
C ARG A 394 8.84 -14.68 -14.54
N HIS A 395 8.61 -14.74 -13.23
CA HIS A 395 9.58 -14.47 -12.16
C HIS A 395 9.55 -15.60 -11.11
N GLY A 396 9.81 -16.84 -11.51
CA GLY A 396 9.84 -18.00 -10.59
C GLY A 396 10.78 -17.78 -9.41
N GLY A 397 10.37 -18.22 -8.22
CA GLY A 397 11.21 -18.20 -7.01
C GLY A 397 10.47 -17.89 -5.71
N LEU A 398 11.15 -18.14 -4.58
CA LEU A 398 10.65 -17.95 -3.20
C LEU A 398 10.09 -16.56 -2.94
N LYS A 399 10.66 -15.55 -3.59
CA LYS A 399 10.27 -14.14 -3.46
C LYS A 399 8.92 -13.82 -4.11
N ALA A 400 8.54 -14.53 -5.17
CA ALA A 400 7.25 -14.33 -5.84
C ALA A 400 6.06 -14.82 -4.98
N VAL A 401 6.30 -15.74 -4.03
CA VAL A 401 5.27 -16.24 -3.10
C VAL A 401 4.77 -15.10 -2.20
N ILE A 402 5.69 -14.30 -1.64
CA ILE A 402 5.33 -13.13 -0.82
C ILE A 402 4.51 -12.11 -1.63
N ALA A 403 4.92 -11.83 -2.88
CA ALA A 403 4.20 -10.88 -3.73
C ALA A 403 2.77 -11.34 -4.04
N ARG A 404 2.57 -12.63 -4.34
CA ARG A 404 1.23 -13.21 -4.57
C ARG A 404 0.36 -13.13 -3.33
N ARG A 405 0.93 -13.41 -2.17
CA ARG A 405 0.22 -13.30 -0.89
C ARG A 405 -0.21 -11.87 -0.60
N ALA A 406 0.67 -10.90 -0.87
CA ALA A 406 0.37 -9.47 -0.75
C ALA A 406 -0.78 -9.06 -1.67
N GLU A 407 -0.75 -9.50 -2.93
CA GLU A 407 -1.83 -9.22 -3.88
C GLU A 407 -3.15 -9.85 -3.45
N ARG A 408 -3.15 -11.13 -3.02
CA ARG A 408 -4.36 -11.81 -2.51
C ARG A 408 -4.92 -11.11 -1.26
N ALA A 409 -4.08 -10.61 -0.36
CA ALA A 409 -4.52 -9.88 0.81
C ALA A 409 -5.14 -8.52 0.44
N LEU A 410 -4.54 -7.84 -0.54
CA LEU A 410 -5.07 -6.59 -1.09
C LEU A 410 -6.43 -6.82 -1.78
N ASP A 411 -6.53 -7.83 -2.63
CA ASP A 411 -7.77 -8.15 -3.37
C ASP A 411 -8.90 -8.55 -2.41
N ARG A 412 -8.61 -9.33 -1.35
CA ARG A 412 -9.57 -9.67 -0.29
C ARG A 412 -10.07 -8.47 0.50
N SER A 413 -9.28 -7.39 0.56
CA SER A 413 -9.64 -6.16 1.26
C SER A 413 -10.54 -5.23 0.43
N GLY A 414 -10.85 -5.60 -0.82
CA GLY A 414 -11.77 -4.89 -1.70
C GLY A 414 -11.13 -3.73 -2.49
N PRO A 415 -11.89 -3.10 -3.42
CA PRO A 415 -11.33 -2.11 -4.35
C PRO A 415 -10.75 -0.86 -3.68
N ALA A 416 -11.36 -0.42 -2.56
CA ALA A 416 -10.90 0.74 -1.78
C ALA A 416 -9.53 0.54 -1.10
N ALA A 417 -9.10 -0.72 -0.95
CA ALA A 417 -7.82 -1.05 -0.34
C ALA A 417 -6.63 -0.53 -1.17
N ARG A 418 -6.75 -0.47 -2.50
CA ARG A 418 -5.68 0.07 -3.38
C ARG A 418 -5.40 1.55 -3.13
N THR A 419 -6.43 2.35 -2.89
CA THR A 419 -6.27 3.77 -2.54
C THR A 419 -5.70 3.92 -1.12
N THR A 420 -6.15 3.07 -0.20
CA THR A 420 -5.68 3.05 1.21
C THR A 420 -4.22 2.57 1.33
N LEU A 421 -3.77 1.72 0.41
CA LEU A 421 -2.42 1.17 0.36
C LEU A 421 -1.35 2.26 0.32
N ASN A 422 -1.57 3.30 -0.49
CA ASN A 422 -0.65 4.44 -0.59
C ASN A 422 -0.52 5.18 0.75
N ARG A 423 -1.64 5.36 1.46
CA ARG A 423 -1.68 6.04 2.77
C ARG A 423 -1.04 5.20 3.88
N LEU A 424 -1.20 3.88 3.82
CA LEU A 424 -0.56 2.96 4.76
C LEU A 424 0.96 2.98 4.59
N PHE A 425 1.44 2.80 3.37
CA PHE A 425 2.87 2.66 3.10
C PHE A 425 3.64 3.98 3.14
N SER A 426 3.00 5.14 2.93
CA SER A 426 3.64 6.43 3.19
C SER A 426 4.04 6.62 4.66
N GLN A 427 3.37 5.90 5.58
CA GLN A 427 3.68 5.94 7.01
C GLN A 427 4.65 4.82 7.44
N LEU A 428 4.66 3.69 6.71
CA LEU A 428 5.50 2.52 7.00
C LEU A 428 6.78 2.42 6.16
N ILE A 429 6.98 3.30 5.19
CA ILE A 429 8.16 3.33 4.32
C ILE A 429 8.66 4.77 4.21
N ALA A 430 9.95 4.94 4.47
CA ALA A 430 10.68 6.16 4.12
C ALA A 430 11.31 5.97 2.73
N VAL A 431 11.02 6.88 1.80
CA VAL A 431 11.64 6.91 0.46
C VAL A 431 12.55 8.13 0.41
N ALA A 432 13.83 7.91 0.12
CA ALA A 432 14.78 8.98 -0.10
C ALA A 432 14.77 9.46 -1.57
N PRO A 433 15.27 10.68 -1.88
CA PRO A 433 15.30 11.22 -3.24
C PRO A 433 16.09 10.37 -4.25
N ASP A 434 17.08 9.61 -3.77
CA ASP A 434 17.86 8.67 -4.57
C ASP A 434 17.07 7.41 -4.97
N GLY A 435 15.89 7.19 -4.37
CA GLY A 435 15.02 6.04 -4.59
C GLY A 435 15.21 4.90 -3.58
N THR A 436 16.08 5.06 -2.58
CA THR A 436 16.21 4.07 -1.52
C THR A 436 14.95 4.07 -0.65
N ALA A 437 14.31 2.91 -0.54
CA ALA A 437 13.13 2.69 0.28
C ALA A 437 13.53 1.91 1.53
N ALA A 438 13.31 2.50 2.70
CA ALA A 438 13.58 1.87 3.99
C ALA A 438 12.29 1.67 4.77
N ARG A 439 12.20 0.55 5.50
CA ARG A 439 11.07 0.27 6.37
C ARG A 439 11.08 1.24 7.56
N ARG A 440 9.92 1.74 7.92
CA ARG A 440 9.68 2.58 9.09
C ARG A 440 8.77 1.84 10.07
N ARG A 441 9.05 2.02 11.37
CA ARG A 441 8.17 1.60 12.45
C ARG A 441 7.27 2.76 12.85
N LEU A 442 5.98 2.47 13.02
CA LEU A 442 4.97 3.44 13.44
C LEU A 442 4.23 2.96 14.69
N GLU A 443 3.88 3.86 15.60
CA GLU A 443 3.01 3.52 16.73
C GLU A 443 1.59 3.18 16.23
N TRP A 444 1.05 2.05 16.68
CA TRP A 444 -0.28 1.58 16.32
C TRP A 444 -1.36 2.61 16.63
N VAL A 445 -1.24 3.36 17.73
CA VAL A 445 -2.20 4.42 18.11
C VAL A 445 -2.38 5.46 17.00
N LYS A 446 -1.30 5.85 16.31
CA LYS A 446 -1.36 6.83 15.20
C LYS A 446 -2.10 6.28 13.98
N LEU A 447 -1.97 4.98 13.75
CA LEU A 447 -2.58 4.29 12.62
C LEU A 447 -4.03 3.89 12.93
N ALA A 448 -4.33 3.51 14.18
CA ALA A 448 -5.65 3.17 14.68
C ALA A 448 -6.62 4.35 14.64
N ALA A 449 -6.12 5.59 14.68
CA ALA A 449 -6.90 6.80 14.46
C ALA A 449 -7.45 6.93 13.01
N GLN A 450 -6.98 6.09 12.08
CA GLN A 450 -7.38 6.07 10.67
C GLN A 450 -8.05 4.72 10.34
N PRO A 451 -9.40 4.59 10.43
CA PRO A 451 -10.08 3.30 10.42
C PRO A 451 -9.81 2.42 9.19
N GLU A 452 -9.80 3.02 7.99
CA GLU A 452 -9.52 2.31 6.73
C GLU A 452 -8.09 1.77 6.69
N THR A 453 -7.12 2.60 7.11
CA THR A 453 -5.70 2.26 7.14
C THR A 453 -5.41 1.20 8.19
N ALA A 454 -6.06 1.27 9.36
CA ALA A 454 -6.00 0.26 10.40
C ALA A 454 -6.56 -1.09 9.95
N ALA A 455 -7.71 -1.09 9.26
CA ALA A 455 -8.31 -2.30 8.72
C ALA A 455 -7.38 -2.99 7.70
N LEU A 456 -6.77 -2.22 6.79
CA LEU A 456 -5.79 -2.78 5.83
C LEU A 456 -4.54 -3.32 6.54
N ALA A 457 -4.01 -2.59 7.53
CA ALA A 457 -2.85 -3.06 8.30
C ALA A 457 -3.15 -4.37 9.05
N GLN A 458 -4.35 -4.51 9.64
CA GLN A 458 -4.81 -5.74 10.29
C GLN A 458 -4.97 -6.89 9.30
N ALA A 459 -5.54 -6.64 8.12
CA ALA A 459 -5.65 -7.64 7.06
C ALA A 459 -4.26 -8.14 6.62
N LEU A 460 -3.29 -7.23 6.46
CA LEU A 460 -1.90 -7.59 6.15
C LEU A 460 -1.16 -8.27 7.31
N ALA A 461 -1.61 -8.06 8.55
CA ALA A 461 -1.06 -8.69 9.75
C ALA A 461 -1.72 -10.02 10.14
N ALA A 462 -2.81 -10.40 9.45
CA ALA A 462 -3.56 -11.61 9.74
C ALA A 462 -2.66 -12.87 9.74
N PRO A 463 -2.99 -13.92 10.53
CA PRO A 463 -2.12 -15.08 10.71
C PRO A 463 -1.73 -15.82 9.43
N ASP A 464 -2.59 -15.77 8.41
CA ASP A 464 -2.40 -16.34 7.08
C ASP A 464 -1.56 -15.44 6.15
N THR A 465 -1.48 -14.15 6.45
CA THR A 465 -0.86 -13.12 5.60
C THR A 465 0.51 -12.69 6.13
N ARG A 466 0.62 -12.26 7.40
CA ARG A 466 1.89 -11.92 8.10
C ARG A 466 2.88 -11.06 7.27
N LEU A 467 2.37 -10.10 6.51
CA LEU A 467 3.18 -9.14 5.74
C LEU A 467 3.54 -7.92 6.58
N VAL A 468 2.69 -7.62 7.57
CA VAL A 468 2.86 -6.57 8.57
C VAL A 468 2.86 -7.21 9.96
N LYS A 469 3.72 -6.74 10.87
CA LYS A 469 3.70 -7.11 12.30
C LYS A 469 3.04 -5.96 13.06
N ILE A 470 2.04 -6.29 13.89
CA ILE A 470 1.43 -5.36 14.86
C ILE A 470 1.84 -5.85 16.25
N GLY A 471 2.54 -5.01 17.01
CA GLY A 471 2.89 -5.27 18.40
C GLY A 471 1.66 -5.27 19.32
N GLN A 472 1.81 -5.76 20.54
CA GLN A 472 0.77 -5.73 21.59
C GLN A 472 1.12 -4.65 22.64
N GLY A 473 0.11 -4.18 23.39
CA GLY A 473 0.28 -3.21 24.49
C GLY A 473 0.05 -1.74 24.11
N GLU A 474 0.18 -0.84 25.11
CA GLU A 474 -0.06 0.61 24.93
C GLU A 474 0.91 1.28 23.95
N ARG A 475 2.13 0.74 23.82
CA ARG A 475 3.15 1.16 22.84
C ARG A 475 3.25 0.22 21.64
N ALA A 476 2.17 -0.46 21.28
CA ALA A 476 2.12 -1.33 20.11
C ALA A 476 2.65 -0.61 18.86
N THR A 477 3.50 -1.27 18.08
CA THR A 477 4.05 -0.71 16.84
C THR A 477 3.71 -1.55 15.62
N VAL A 478 3.61 -0.92 14.47
CA VAL A 478 3.42 -1.53 13.16
C VAL A 478 4.67 -1.41 12.31
N GLU A 479 5.08 -2.53 11.69
CA GLU A 479 6.20 -2.57 10.77
C GLU A 479 6.03 -3.65 9.68
N ILE A 480 6.73 -3.49 8.56
CA ILE A 480 6.76 -4.47 7.46
C ILE A 480 7.69 -5.62 7.84
N VAL A 481 7.17 -6.86 7.74
CA VAL A 481 7.89 -8.07 8.19
C VAL A 481 9.12 -8.35 7.33
N HIS A 482 9.01 -8.20 6.01
CA HIS A 482 10.08 -8.57 5.07
C HIS A 482 10.37 -7.49 4.03
N GLU A 483 11.64 -7.19 3.81
CA GLU A 483 12.10 -6.17 2.86
C GLU A 483 11.86 -6.57 1.40
N ALA A 484 11.78 -7.88 1.14
CA ALA A 484 11.38 -8.41 -0.17
C ALA A 484 10.03 -7.85 -0.66
N LEU A 485 9.13 -7.43 0.23
CA LEU A 485 7.90 -6.76 -0.17
C LEU A 485 8.17 -5.47 -0.97
N LEU A 486 9.20 -4.71 -0.59
CA LEU A 486 9.56 -3.45 -1.24
C LEU A 486 10.03 -3.67 -2.68
N GLN A 487 10.64 -4.83 -2.97
CA GLN A 487 11.27 -5.12 -4.26
C GLN A 487 10.39 -5.98 -5.18
N GLU A 488 9.50 -6.80 -4.63
CA GLU A 488 8.85 -7.88 -5.40
C GLU A 488 7.34 -7.63 -5.57
N TRP A 489 6.72 -6.88 -4.66
CA TRP A 489 5.31 -6.55 -4.79
C TRP A 489 5.10 -5.40 -5.76
N LEU A 490 4.47 -5.69 -6.91
CA LEU A 490 4.30 -4.74 -8.01
C LEU A 490 3.59 -3.44 -7.58
N ALA A 491 2.50 -3.56 -6.81
CA ALA A 491 1.76 -2.39 -6.33
C ALA A 491 2.65 -1.48 -5.46
N LEU A 492 3.47 -2.07 -4.57
CA LEU A 492 4.34 -1.32 -3.69
C LEU A 492 5.54 -0.71 -4.43
N ARG A 493 6.14 -1.43 -5.39
CA ARG A 493 7.17 -0.87 -6.27
C ARG A 493 6.68 0.32 -7.05
N HIS A 494 5.49 0.20 -7.65
CA HIS A 494 4.89 1.30 -8.40
C HIS A 494 4.67 2.52 -7.50
N TRP A 495 4.19 2.30 -6.27
CA TRP A 495 4.08 3.37 -5.28
C TRP A 495 5.43 4.00 -4.91
N ILE A 496 6.48 3.21 -4.68
CA ILE A 496 7.83 3.72 -4.36
C ILE A 496 8.37 4.60 -5.49
N GLU A 497 8.28 4.15 -6.74
CA GLU A 497 8.76 4.93 -7.88
C GLU A 497 7.97 6.23 -8.06
N ARG A 498 6.64 6.19 -7.96
CA ARG A 498 5.82 7.42 -8.02
C ARG A 498 6.12 8.39 -6.88
N ARG A 499 6.36 7.88 -5.67
CA ARG A 499 6.77 8.70 -4.52
C ARG A 499 8.14 9.35 -4.76
N ARG A 500 9.08 8.62 -5.35
CA ARG A 500 10.41 9.12 -5.72
C ARG A 500 10.32 10.23 -6.77
N GLU A 501 9.51 10.03 -7.81
CA GLU A 501 9.24 11.07 -8.83
C GLU A 501 8.67 12.34 -8.18
N ALA A 502 7.72 12.19 -7.25
CA ALA A 502 7.12 13.32 -6.55
C ALA A 502 8.13 14.09 -5.67
N LEU A 503 9.04 13.38 -4.97
CA LEU A 503 10.07 14.02 -4.16
C LEU A 503 11.08 14.80 -5.01
N ARG A 504 11.42 14.29 -6.20
CA ARG A 504 12.29 15.01 -7.16
C ARG A 504 11.59 16.24 -7.72
N ALA A 505 10.33 16.11 -8.12
CA ALA A 505 9.52 17.23 -8.60
C ALA A 505 9.41 18.31 -7.52
N ARG A 506 9.24 17.93 -6.26
CA ARG A 506 9.25 18.85 -5.11
C ARG A 506 10.57 19.60 -4.99
N GLU A 507 11.70 18.90 -5.00
CA GLU A 507 13.02 19.54 -4.87
C GLU A 507 13.29 20.54 -6.00
N GLN A 508 12.96 20.16 -7.24
CA GLN A 508 13.07 21.04 -8.39
C GLN A 508 12.17 22.28 -8.24
N LEU A 509 10.91 22.07 -7.84
CA LEU A 509 9.94 23.15 -7.66
C LEU A 509 10.39 24.13 -6.58
N GLU A 510 10.90 23.64 -5.44
CA GLU A 510 11.39 24.50 -4.37
C GLU A 510 12.56 25.40 -4.83
N VAL A 511 13.45 24.89 -5.68
CA VAL A 511 14.55 25.66 -6.26
C VAL A 511 14.05 26.71 -7.24
N GLU A 512 13.18 26.32 -8.17
CA GLU A 512 12.67 27.20 -9.22
C GLU A 512 11.76 28.30 -8.66
N ALA A 513 10.85 27.97 -7.74
CA ALA A 513 9.97 28.94 -7.09
C ALA A 513 10.75 29.99 -6.29
N ARG A 514 11.80 29.59 -5.55
CA ARG A 514 12.66 30.54 -4.82
C ARG A 514 13.43 31.45 -5.77
N THR A 515 13.91 30.91 -6.89
CA THR A 515 14.61 31.69 -7.92
C THR A 515 13.66 32.71 -8.54
N TRP A 516 12.44 32.28 -8.87
CA TRP A 516 11.36 33.11 -9.41
C TRP A 516 10.95 34.24 -8.45
N ALA A 517 10.83 33.95 -7.15
CA ALA A 517 10.57 34.95 -6.12
C ALA A 517 11.72 35.96 -5.97
N ALA A 518 12.97 35.48 -5.98
CA ALA A 518 14.16 36.32 -5.79
C ALA A 518 14.36 37.39 -6.89
N ILE A 519 13.87 37.12 -8.10
CA ILE A 519 13.95 38.03 -9.26
C ILE A 519 12.68 38.84 -9.50
N GLY A 520 11.70 38.79 -8.57
CA GLY A 520 10.51 39.63 -8.61
C GLY A 520 9.34 39.07 -9.42
N TYR A 521 9.18 37.75 -9.45
CA TYR A 521 8.00 37.06 -9.99
C TYR A 521 7.72 37.24 -11.50
N PRO A 522 8.72 37.11 -12.40
CA PRO A 522 8.50 37.27 -13.84
C PRO A 522 7.56 36.18 -14.40
N PRO A 523 6.59 36.54 -15.26
CA PRO A 523 5.61 35.58 -15.79
C PRO A 523 6.26 34.48 -16.65
N ASP A 524 7.31 34.82 -17.41
CA ASP A 524 7.95 33.91 -18.38
C ASP A 524 8.73 32.73 -17.75
N LEU A 525 9.02 32.78 -16.45
CA LEU A 525 9.75 31.73 -15.73
C LEU A 525 8.86 30.80 -14.90
N ARG A 526 7.54 30.94 -15.01
CA ARG A 526 6.60 29.97 -14.41
C ARG A 526 6.48 28.73 -15.29
N TRP A 527 6.12 27.62 -14.66
CA TRP A 527 5.77 26.41 -15.39
C TRP A 527 4.50 26.60 -16.21
N HIS A 528 4.56 26.18 -17.48
CA HIS A 528 3.38 26.07 -18.33
C HIS A 528 2.44 24.99 -17.80
N HIS A 529 1.15 25.11 -18.13
CA HIS A 529 0.04 24.27 -17.70
C HIS A 529 0.35 22.78 -17.76
N GLU A 530 0.94 22.29 -18.85
CA GLU A 530 1.21 20.88 -19.05
C GLU A 530 2.19 20.32 -18.00
N VAL A 531 3.22 21.09 -17.65
CA VAL A 531 4.21 20.72 -16.63
C VAL A 531 3.63 20.92 -15.23
N LEU A 532 2.95 22.05 -15.01
CA LEU A 532 2.37 22.42 -13.74
C LEU A 532 1.28 21.44 -13.28
N GLU A 533 0.33 21.09 -14.15
CA GLU A 533 -0.75 20.14 -13.82
C GLU A 533 -0.21 18.74 -13.56
N SER A 534 0.76 18.31 -14.36
CA SER A 534 1.44 17.02 -14.15
C SER A 534 2.10 16.96 -12.77
N ALA A 535 2.85 18.01 -12.41
CA ALA A 535 3.49 18.10 -11.10
C ALA A 535 2.48 18.23 -9.95
N ARG A 536 1.44 19.07 -10.09
CA ARG A 536 0.37 19.21 -9.09
C ARG A 536 -0.34 17.88 -8.83
N THR A 537 -0.68 17.15 -9.90
CA THR A 537 -1.32 15.83 -9.81
C THR A 537 -0.41 14.84 -9.07
N LEU A 538 0.87 14.77 -9.45
CA LEU A 538 1.86 13.89 -8.82
C LEU A 538 2.07 14.23 -7.32
N LEU A 539 2.14 15.51 -6.98
CA LEU A 539 2.29 15.98 -5.60
C LEU A 539 1.01 15.72 -4.77
N ALA A 540 -0.17 15.90 -5.36
CA ALA A 540 -1.46 15.64 -4.70
C ALA A 540 -1.66 14.15 -4.41
N GLU A 541 -1.42 13.28 -5.38
CA GLU A 541 -1.58 11.83 -5.22
C GLU A 541 -0.65 11.23 -4.17
N THR A 542 0.49 11.89 -3.92
CA THR A 542 1.44 11.47 -2.89
C THR A 542 1.25 12.24 -1.57
N GLY A 543 0.34 13.21 -1.49
CA GLY A 543 0.06 13.99 -0.29
C GLY A 543 1.16 14.99 0.08
N LEU A 544 1.98 15.42 -0.89
CA LEU A 544 2.99 16.47 -0.71
C LEU A 544 2.46 17.87 -1.05
N LEU A 545 1.38 17.98 -1.82
CA LEU A 545 0.85 19.26 -2.28
C LEU A 545 0.44 20.17 -1.11
N ASP A 546 -0.33 19.63 -0.15
CA ASP A 546 -0.81 20.37 1.03
C ASP A 546 0.33 20.90 1.92
N GLU A 547 1.50 20.26 1.90
CA GLU A 547 2.67 20.74 2.63
C GLU A 547 3.29 21.96 1.93
N LEU A 548 3.35 21.93 0.61
CA LEU A 548 3.95 22.97 -0.22
C LEU A 548 3.07 24.22 -0.32
N GLU A 549 1.75 24.05 -0.35
CA GLU A 549 0.80 25.18 -0.41
C GLU A 549 0.77 26.03 0.87
N ARG A 550 1.47 25.64 1.95
CA ARG A 550 1.65 26.46 3.16
C ARG A 550 2.69 27.56 3.02
N ASP A 551 3.61 27.41 2.07
CA ASP A 551 4.59 28.44 1.73
C ASP A 551 4.01 29.35 0.64
N LEU A 552 4.04 30.65 0.86
CA LEU A 552 3.41 31.63 -0.03
C LEU A 552 4.07 31.68 -1.42
N ASP A 553 5.40 31.55 -1.50
CA ASP A 553 6.11 31.59 -2.78
C ASP A 553 5.84 30.31 -3.58
N LEU A 554 5.84 29.15 -2.91
CA LEU A 554 5.51 27.86 -3.54
C LEU A 554 4.04 27.83 -3.97
N SER A 555 3.12 28.28 -3.13
CA SER A 555 1.69 28.38 -3.44
C SER A 555 1.44 29.28 -4.65
N SER A 556 2.13 30.43 -4.72
CA SER A 556 2.02 31.34 -5.86
C SER A 556 2.60 30.73 -7.14
N PHE A 557 3.75 30.06 -7.07
CA PHE A 557 4.34 29.37 -8.22
C PHE A 557 3.47 28.20 -8.72
N LEU A 558 2.78 27.54 -7.78
CA LEU A 558 1.86 26.43 -8.04
C LEU A 558 0.46 26.86 -8.51
N THR A 559 0.18 28.17 -8.60
CA THR A 559 -1.12 28.67 -9.06
C THR A 559 -1.38 28.24 -10.51
N PRO A 560 -2.51 27.56 -10.81
CA PRO A 560 -2.82 27.09 -12.15
C PRO A 560 -2.70 28.18 -13.21
N GLU A 561 -2.17 27.82 -14.39
CA GLU A 561 -1.96 28.78 -15.49
C GLU A 561 -3.21 29.62 -15.84
N PRO A 562 -4.41 29.03 -15.94
CA PRO A 562 -5.62 29.80 -16.24
C PRO A 562 -5.94 30.87 -15.18
N GLU A 563 -5.65 30.63 -13.91
CA GLU A 563 -6.02 31.54 -12.83
C GLU A 563 -5.16 32.81 -12.85
N TRP A 564 -3.85 32.67 -13.05
CA TRP A 564 -2.99 33.85 -13.07
C TRP A 564 -3.10 34.64 -14.38
N LEU A 565 -3.39 33.99 -15.52
CA LEU A 565 -3.72 34.68 -16.78
C LEU A 565 -4.95 35.58 -16.60
N LEU A 566 -5.94 35.11 -15.82
CA LEU A 566 -7.11 35.92 -15.47
C LEU A 566 -6.76 37.05 -14.49
N CYS A 567 -5.85 36.82 -13.54
CA CYS A 567 -5.33 37.89 -12.69
C CYS A 567 -4.60 38.96 -13.52
N GLU A 568 -3.83 38.58 -14.54
CA GLU A 568 -3.14 39.52 -15.42
C GLU A 568 -4.13 40.46 -16.11
N ILE A 569 -5.20 39.92 -16.70
CA ILE A 569 -6.28 40.70 -17.33
C ILE A 569 -6.94 41.70 -16.35
N LEU A 570 -6.93 41.41 -15.05
CA LEU A 570 -7.55 42.25 -14.01
C LEU A 570 -6.59 43.30 -13.42
N CYS A 571 -5.30 43.00 -13.32
CA CYS A 571 -4.34 43.78 -12.54
C CYS A 571 -3.46 44.73 -13.37
N SER A 572 -3.32 44.50 -14.68
CA SER A 572 -2.48 45.32 -15.57
C SER A 572 -3.29 45.91 -16.73
N ARG A 573 -2.76 46.99 -17.33
CA ARG A 573 -3.24 47.46 -18.64
C ARG A 573 -2.67 46.54 -19.71
N VAL A 574 -3.39 45.44 -19.97
CA VAL A 574 -3.08 44.48 -21.04
C VAL A 574 -3.50 45.08 -22.38
N GLU A 575 -2.57 45.11 -23.34
CA GLU A 575 -2.82 45.56 -24.71
C GLU A 575 -3.80 44.63 -25.44
N PRO A 576 -4.60 45.12 -26.41
CA PRO A 576 -5.63 44.32 -27.09
C PRO A 576 -5.12 43.00 -27.70
N VAL A 577 -3.90 43.01 -28.27
CA VAL A 577 -3.28 41.81 -28.86
C VAL A 577 -2.97 40.77 -27.78
N GLN A 578 -2.43 41.19 -26.64
CA GLN A 578 -2.11 40.30 -25.53
C GLN A 578 -3.39 39.71 -24.90
N ARG A 579 -4.50 40.47 -24.86
CA ARG A 579 -5.81 39.93 -24.45
C ARG A 579 -6.28 38.77 -25.32
N GLU A 580 -6.05 38.87 -26.63
CA GLU A 580 -6.34 37.78 -27.58
C GLU A 580 -5.42 36.57 -27.36
N GLU A 581 -4.13 36.78 -27.10
CA GLU A 581 -3.20 35.71 -26.77
C GLU A 581 -3.61 34.96 -25.50
N ILE A 582 -4.01 35.69 -24.46
CA ILE A 582 -4.53 35.09 -23.22
C ILE A 582 -5.84 34.34 -23.50
N GLY A 583 -6.76 34.94 -24.26
CA GLY A 583 -8.02 34.31 -24.66
C GLY A 583 -7.83 32.98 -25.40
N LEU A 584 -6.87 32.94 -26.34
CA LEU A 584 -6.46 31.74 -27.07
C LEU A 584 -5.84 30.69 -26.14
N ARG A 585 -4.97 31.10 -25.21
CA ARG A 585 -4.36 30.18 -24.26
C ARG A 585 -5.42 29.55 -23.37
N LEU A 586 -6.33 30.34 -22.78
CA LEU A 586 -7.47 29.86 -21.99
C LEU A 586 -8.36 28.89 -22.78
N ALA A 587 -8.56 29.12 -24.08
CA ALA A 587 -9.31 28.19 -24.94
C ALA A 587 -8.63 26.80 -25.07
N GLN A 588 -7.30 26.75 -24.98
CA GLN A 588 -6.49 25.54 -25.13
C GLN A 588 -6.36 24.75 -23.82
N ILE A 589 -6.10 25.46 -22.71
CA ILE A 589 -5.83 24.84 -21.40
C ILE A 589 -7.06 24.74 -20.49
N GLY A 590 -8.20 25.30 -20.93
CA GLY A 590 -9.44 25.35 -20.17
C GLY A 590 -9.67 26.73 -19.54
N ASP A 591 -10.86 27.29 -19.79
CA ASP A 591 -11.27 28.58 -19.24
C ASP A 591 -12.11 28.35 -17.96
N PRO A 592 -11.58 28.68 -16.77
CA PRO A 592 -12.24 28.37 -15.50
C PRO A 592 -13.37 29.34 -15.17
N ARG A 593 -13.61 30.37 -15.99
CA ARG A 593 -14.58 31.40 -15.66
C ARG A 593 -16.00 30.86 -15.67
N PRO A 594 -16.79 31.10 -14.60
CA PRO A 594 -18.19 30.71 -14.55
C PRO A 594 -18.98 31.35 -15.69
N GLY A 595 -19.72 30.54 -16.45
CA GLY A 595 -20.57 31.02 -17.54
C GLY A 595 -19.96 30.95 -18.94
N VAL A 596 -18.71 30.51 -19.09
CA VAL A 596 -18.00 30.44 -20.38
C VAL A 596 -18.10 29.06 -21.03
N GLY A 597 -18.01 28.01 -20.22
CA GLY A 597 -17.95 26.61 -20.67
C GLY A 597 -19.29 25.87 -20.70
N VAL A 598 -19.19 24.54 -20.66
CA VAL A 598 -20.30 23.58 -20.57
C VAL A 598 -20.19 22.79 -19.26
N ALA A 599 -21.32 22.46 -18.65
CA ALA A 599 -21.41 21.63 -17.45
C ALA A 599 -22.47 20.54 -17.69
N ASP A 600 -22.14 19.28 -17.39
CA ASP A 600 -23.02 18.12 -17.61
C ASP A 600 -23.60 18.03 -19.04
N GLY A 601 -22.79 18.42 -20.04
CA GLY A 601 -23.19 18.44 -21.45
C GLY A 601 -24.14 19.58 -21.84
N LEU A 602 -24.44 20.52 -20.93
CA LEU A 602 -25.28 21.69 -21.18
C LEU A 602 -24.47 22.99 -21.09
N PRO A 603 -24.89 24.06 -21.80
CA PRO A 603 -24.32 25.40 -21.63
C PRO A 603 -24.39 25.88 -20.18
N ALA A 604 -23.23 26.17 -19.57
CA ALA A 604 -23.18 26.78 -18.25
C ALA A 604 -23.40 28.30 -18.40
N ILE A 605 -24.51 28.84 -17.91
CA ILE A 605 -24.82 30.28 -18.04
C ILE A 605 -24.65 30.99 -16.69
N ARG A 606 -23.85 32.06 -16.66
CA ARG A 606 -23.79 32.98 -15.53
C ARG A 606 -24.81 34.08 -15.73
N TRP A 607 -25.88 34.07 -14.92
CA TRP A 607 -26.96 35.05 -15.00
C TRP A 607 -26.66 36.32 -14.20
N CYS A 608 -26.86 37.49 -14.80
CA CYS A 608 -26.78 38.81 -14.19
C CYS A 608 -28.18 39.42 -14.05
N ALA A 609 -28.55 39.84 -12.84
CA ALA A 609 -29.83 40.48 -12.59
C ALA A 609 -29.85 41.92 -13.12
N ILE A 610 -30.86 42.25 -13.91
CA ILE A 610 -31.10 43.59 -14.44
C ILE A 610 -32.37 44.14 -13.78
N PRO A 611 -32.28 45.27 -13.07
CA PRO A 611 -33.44 45.86 -12.41
C PRO A 611 -34.41 46.44 -13.43
N ALA A 612 -35.66 46.62 -13.00
CA ALA A 612 -36.68 47.31 -13.79
C ALA A 612 -36.27 48.74 -14.15
N GLY A 613 -36.79 49.25 -15.27
CA GLY A 613 -36.52 50.60 -15.71
C GLY A 613 -37.29 50.97 -16.97
N GLU A 614 -36.84 52.04 -17.62
CA GLU A 614 -37.43 52.51 -18.87
C GLU A 614 -36.33 52.94 -19.82
N VAL A 615 -36.53 52.67 -21.11
CA VAL A 615 -35.55 53.00 -22.15
C VAL A 615 -36.23 53.60 -23.38
N LEU A 616 -35.61 54.63 -23.94
CA LEU A 616 -36.06 55.26 -25.17
C LEU A 616 -35.46 54.51 -26.38
N ILE A 617 -36.33 53.89 -27.19
CA ILE A 617 -35.92 53.27 -28.45
C ILE A 617 -36.04 54.30 -29.57
N GLU A 618 -34.95 54.52 -30.28
CA GLU A 618 -34.87 55.46 -31.40
C GLU A 618 -35.98 55.18 -32.43
N GLY A 619 -36.77 56.22 -32.74
CA GLY A 619 -37.89 56.13 -33.69
C GLY A 619 -39.15 55.43 -33.18
N HIS A 620 -39.16 54.89 -31.94
CA HIS A 620 -40.27 54.08 -31.43
C HIS A 620 -40.79 54.48 -30.04
N GLY A 621 -40.12 55.40 -29.34
CA GLY A 621 -40.59 55.95 -28.07
C GLY A 621 -40.14 55.15 -26.84
N LEU A 622 -40.78 55.40 -25.70
CA LEU A 622 -40.40 54.85 -24.40
C LEU A 622 -40.94 53.43 -24.21
N PHE A 623 -40.08 52.52 -23.72
CA PHE A 623 -40.42 51.14 -23.37
C PHE A 623 -40.12 50.88 -21.91
N ALA A 624 -41.09 50.33 -21.19
CA ALA A 624 -40.89 49.81 -19.85
C ALA A 624 -40.16 48.47 -19.88
N VAL A 625 -39.20 48.30 -18.98
CA VAL A 625 -38.37 47.11 -18.84
C VAL A 625 -38.69 46.49 -17.48
N ALA A 626 -39.27 45.29 -17.49
CA ALA A 626 -39.46 44.48 -16.29
C ALA A 626 -38.11 43.97 -15.75
N PRO A 627 -37.99 43.57 -14.47
CA PRO A 627 -36.78 42.92 -14.01
C PRO A 627 -36.59 41.58 -14.73
N PHE A 628 -35.36 41.24 -15.06
CA PHE A 628 -35.00 40.02 -15.77
C PHE A 628 -33.54 39.65 -15.50
N ARG A 629 -33.10 38.50 -15.99
CA ARG A 629 -31.70 38.09 -15.94
C ARG A 629 -31.13 37.92 -17.34
N ILE A 630 -29.90 38.36 -17.54
CA ILE A 630 -29.18 38.27 -18.81
C ILE A 630 -27.87 37.49 -18.63
N ALA A 631 -27.45 36.71 -19.62
CA ALA A 631 -26.17 36.02 -19.57
C ALA A 631 -25.01 37.03 -19.50
N ALA A 632 -24.04 36.78 -18.62
CA ALA A 632 -22.87 37.64 -18.43
C ALA A 632 -22.02 37.79 -19.70
N TYR A 633 -22.02 36.77 -20.56
CA TYR A 633 -21.29 36.74 -21.82
C TYR A 633 -22.23 36.41 -23.00
N PRO A 634 -21.86 36.76 -24.25
CA PRO A 634 -22.47 36.14 -25.43
C PRO A 634 -22.34 34.61 -25.33
N VAL A 635 -23.27 33.89 -25.97
CA VAL A 635 -23.18 32.42 -26.01
C VAL A 635 -21.87 32.03 -26.70
N THR A 636 -21.07 31.18 -26.06
CA THR A 636 -19.74 30.82 -26.55
C THR A 636 -19.80 29.71 -27.60
N GLN A 637 -18.72 29.51 -28.35
CA GLN A 637 -18.62 28.45 -29.34
C GLN A 637 -18.80 27.06 -28.73
N CYS A 638 -18.21 26.78 -27.56
CA CYS A 638 -18.36 25.47 -26.92
C CYS A 638 -19.80 25.23 -26.43
N GLN A 639 -20.47 26.27 -25.93
CA GLN A 639 -21.88 26.21 -25.56
C GLN A 639 -22.79 25.96 -26.76
N PHE A 640 -22.56 26.67 -27.87
CA PHE A 640 -23.32 26.45 -29.10
C PHE A 640 -23.01 25.08 -29.72
N THR A 641 -21.77 24.61 -29.64
CA THR A 641 -21.36 23.27 -30.10
C THR A 641 -22.09 22.17 -29.33
N ALA A 642 -22.31 22.32 -28.03
CA ALA A 642 -23.10 21.37 -27.25
C ALA A 642 -24.54 21.22 -27.81
N PHE A 643 -25.14 22.30 -28.32
CA PHE A 643 -26.42 22.22 -29.03
C PHE A 643 -26.31 21.54 -30.40
N LEU A 644 -25.23 21.81 -31.15
CA LEU A 644 -24.99 21.17 -32.45
C LEU A 644 -24.80 19.66 -32.33
N GLU A 645 -24.11 19.21 -31.30
CA GLU A 645 -23.72 17.80 -31.10
C GLU A 645 -24.71 17.00 -30.25
N ALA A 646 -25.59 17.65 -29.49
CA ALA A 646 -26.60 16.97 -28.70
C ALA A 646 -27.53 16.11 -29.59
N ALA A 647 -27.75 14.86 -29.18
CA ALA A 647 -28.61 13.92 -29.92
C ALA A 647 -30.05 14.43 -30.14
N ASP A 648 -30.55 15.28 -29.23
CA ASP A 648 -31.85 15.93 -29.35
C ASP A 648 -31.74 17.44 -29.63
N GLY A 649 -30.56 17.93 -30.02
CA GLY A 649 -30.24 19.34 -30.25
C GLY A 649 -30.56 19.78 -31.67
N PHE A 650 -29.57 20.36 -32.36
CA PHE A 650 -29.74 21.03 -33.65
C PHE A 650 -30.48 20.19 -34.71
N ALA A 651 -30.21 18.88 -34.79
CA ALA A 651 -30.85 18.00 -35.77
C ALA A 651 -32.34 17.72 -35.48
N SER A 652 -32.84 18.07 -34.29
CA SER A 652 -34.20 17.75 -33.87
C SER A 652 -35.23 18.74 -34.43
N PRO A 653 -36.22 18.31 -35.24
CA PRO A 653 -37.19 19.21 -35.88
C PRO A 653 -38.05 20.02 -34.90
N LYS A 654 -38.22 19.56 -33.65
CA LYS A 654 -39.05 20.22 -32.63
C LYS A 654 -38.59 21.64 -32.27
N TRP A 655 -37.30 21.95 -32.43
CA TRP A 655 -36.79 23.31 -32.14
C TRP A 655 -37.02 24.29 -33.28
N TRP A 656 -37.32 23.77 -34.48
CA TRP A 656 -37.45 24.53 -35.72
C TRP A 656 -38.89 24.81 -36.12
N THR A 657 -39.87 24.52 -35.26
CA THR A 657 -41.28 24.87 -35.53
C THR A 657 -41.41 26.37 -35.84
N ASP A 658 -41.92 26.70 -37.03
CA ASP A 658 -42.05 28.07 -37.56
C ASP A 658 -40.71 28.80 -37.82
N LEU A 659 -39.58 28.08 -37.86
CA LEU A 659 -38.25 28.60 -38.18
C LEU A 659 -37.67 27.90 -39.42
N ARG A 660 -36.81 28.60 -40.18
CA ARG A 660 -36.05 27.97 -41.26
C ARG A 660 -34.78 27.34 -40.71
N GLN A 661 -34.57 26.05 -40.97
CA GLN A 661 -33.31 25.37 -40.66
C GLN A 661 -32.35 25.47 -41.86
N THR A 662 -31.17 26.03 -41.64
CA THR A 662 -30.07 26.02 -42.61
C THR A 662 -28.85 25.32 -42.02
N PRO A 663 -27.99 24.67 -42.81
CA PRO A 663 -26.77 24.06 -42.30
C PRO A 663 -25.93 25.10 -41.54
N PRO A 664 -25.38 24.75 -40.36
CA PRO A 664 -24.56 25.68 -39.58
C PRO A 664 -23.24 25.95 -40.32
N VAL A 665 -22.82 27.22 -40.34
CA VAL A 665 -21.53 27.62 -40.96
C VAL A 665 -20.36 27.38 -40.00
N SER A 666 -20.61 27.45 -38.70
CA SER A 666 -19.60 27.28 -37.65
C SER A 666 -19.30 25.80 -37.42
N GLY A 667 -18.03 25.41 -37.64
CA GLY A 667 -17.52 24.05 -37.37
C GLY A 667 -17.13 23.82 -35.90
N PRO A 668 -16.62 22.64 -35.53
CA PRO A 668 -16.37 22.26 -34.14
C PRO A 668 -15.35 23.17 -33.43
N ALA A 669 -15.64 23.51 -32.17
CA ALA A 669 -15.02 24.54 -31.34
C ALA A 669 -13.58 24.25 -30.82
N ARG A 670 -12.73 23.54 -31.58
CA ARG A 670 -11.50 22.94 -31.03
C ARG A 670 -10.41 23.94 -30.59
N ARG A 671 -10.40 25.18 -31.09
CA ARG A 671 -9.36 26.18 -30.76
C ARG A 671 -9.89 27.49 -30.16
N HIS A 672 -11.19 27.72 -30.18
CA HIS A 672 -11.82 29.00 -29.80
C HIS A 672 -13.09 28.76 -28.97
N GLY A 673 -13.10 27.73 -28.12
CA GLY A 673 -14.29 27.31 -27.38
C GLY A 673 -14.93 28.40 -26.53
N ASN A 674 -14.11 29.27 -25.93
CA ASN A 674 -14.53 30.41 -25.09
C ASN A 674 -14.80 31.70 -25.88
N TYR A 675 -14.77 31.69 -27.21
CA TYR A 675 -15.11 32.83 -28.06
C TYR A 675 -16.62 32.91 -28.25
N PRO A 676 -17.19 34.08 -28.55
CA PRO A 676 -18.58 34.17 -28.98
C PRO A 676 -18.88 33.22 -30.15
N ALA A 677 -20.05 32.59 -30.13
CA ALA A 677 -20.58 31.86 -31.27
C ALA A 677 -20.93 32.84 -32.39
N THR A 678 -20.00 33.05 -33.31
CA THR A 678 -20.18 33.93 -34.48
C THR A 678 -20.73 33.17 -35.68
N GLN A 679 -21.21 33.92 -36.68
CA GLN A 679 -21.85 33.37 -37.89
C GLN A 679 -23.15 32.62 -37.58
N VAL A 680 -23.80 32.98 -36.47
CA VAL A 680 -25.10 32.45 -36.06
C VAL A 680 -26.19 33.36 -36.60
N ASN A 681 -27.17 32.78 -37.26
CA ASN A 681 -28.36 33.51 -37.72
C ASN A 681 -29.45 33.52 -36.64
N TRP A 682 -30.51 34.31 -36.85
CA TRP A 682 -31.55 34.50 -35.85
C TRP A 682 -32.36 33.22 -35.57
N PHE A 683 -32.59 32.40 -36.59
CA PHE A 683 -33.31 31.12 -36.46
C PHE A 683 -32.57 30.14 -35.57
N GLU A 684 -31.26 29.99 -35.79
CA GLU A 684 -30.37 29.14 -34.99
C GLU A 684 -30.34 29.57 -33.52
N ALA A 685 -30.19 30.88 -33.28
CA ALA A 685 -30.18 31.43 -31.94
C ALA A 685 -31.51 31.18 -31.20
N THR A 686 -32.63 31.30 -31.92
CA THR A 686 -33.97 31.01 -31.38
C THR A 686 -34.16 29.51 -31.11
N ALA A 687 -33.71 28.63 -32.01
CA ALA A 687 -33.77 27.19 -31.83
C ALA A 687 -32.91 26.73 -30.64
N PHE A 688 -31.71 27.30 -30.48
CA PHE A 688 -30.85 27.10 -29.31
C PHE A 688 -31.59 27.46 -28.01
N CYS A 689 -32.24 28.62 -27.97
CA CYS A 689 -33.00 29.06 -26.78
C CYS A 689 -34.14 28.09 -26.43
N ARG A 690 -34.86 27.57 -27.43
CA ARG A 690 -35.94 26.58 -27.23
C ARG A 690 -35.39 25.27 -26.68
N TRP A 691 -34.30 24.77 -27.26
CA TRP A 691 -33.62 23.57 -26.78
C TRP A 691 -33.14 23.73 -25.33
N LEU A 692 -32.45 24.84 -25.05
CA LEU A 692 -31.92 25.09 -23.71
C LEU A 692 -33.04 25.27 -22.68
N SER A 693 -34.15 25.93 -23.05
CA SER A 693 -35.33 26.06 -22.18
C SER A 693 -35.88 24.69 -21.77
N ALA A 694 -36.01 23.78 -22.74
CA ALA A 694 -36.51 22.44 -22.48
C ALA A 694 -35.56 21.60 -21.63
N ARG A 695 -34.24 21.79 -21.78
CA ARG A 695 -33.21 21.10 -20.98
C ARG A 695 -33.13 21.63 -19.55
N LEU A 696 -33.32 22.93 -19.34
CA LEU A 696 -33.22 23.57 -18.02
C LEU A 696 -34.56 23.61 -17.26
N GLY A 697 -35.69 23.42 -17.93
CA GLY A 697 -37.03 23.44 -17.31
C GLY A 697 -37.58 24.84 -17.03
N TYR A 698 -36.91 25.90 -17.48
CA TYR A 698 -37.37 27.29 -17.40
C TYR A 698 -37.13 28.04 -18.71
N SER A 699 -37.80 29.18 -18.89
CA SER A 699 -37.74 29.92 -20.15
C SER A 699 -36.38 30.59 -20.35
N VAL A 700 -35.73 30.26 -21.47
CA VAL A 700 -34.55 30.94 -22.01
C VAL A 700 -34.88 31.46 -23.40
N ARG A 701 -34.53 32.72 -23.67
CA ARG A 701 -34.87 33.38 -24.94
C ARG A 701 -33.83 34.42 -25.34
N LEU A 702 -33.91 34.90 -26.57
CA LEU A 702 -33.22 36.14 -26.97
C LEU A 702 -33.80 37.34 -26.19
N PRO A 703 -32.96 38.35 -25.88
CA PRO A 703 -33.43 39.60 -25.33
C PRO A 703 -34.36 40.30 -26.31
N ASP A 704 -35.35 41.01 -25.79
CA ASP A 704 -35.97 42.08 -26.55
C ASP A 704 -35.00 43.26 -26.65
N GLU A 705 -35.12 44.06 -27.70
CA GLU A 705 -34.24 45.18 -27.97
C GLU A 705 -34.15 46.18 -26.80
N TRP A 706 -35.27 46.44 -26.11
CA TRP A 706 -35.29 47.33 -24.94
C TRP A 706 -34.63 46.72 -23.71
N GLU A 707 -34.74 45.40 -23.53
CA GLU A 707 -34.03 44.68 -22.46
C GLU A 707 -32.52 44.75 -22.69
N TRP A 708 -32.09 44.49 -23.94
CA TRP A 708 -30.69 44.56 -24.33
C TRP A 708 -30.13 45.97 -24.11
N GLN A 709 -30.81 47.00 -24.63
CA GLN A 709 -30.35 48.40 -24.50
C GLN A 709 -30.26 48.83 -23.05
N TRP A 710 -31.25 48.47 -22.24
CA TRP A 710 -31.26 48.81 -20.82
C TRP A 710 -30.10 48.17 -20.06
N ALA A 711 -29.77 46.91 -20.36
CA ALA A 711 -28.58 46.25 -19.83
C ALA A 711 -27.28 46.93 -20.31
N ALA A 712 -27.19 47.31 -21.59
CA ALA A 712 -26.04 47.99 -22.18
C ALA A 712 -25.84 49.44 -21.68
N GLN A 713 -26.89 50.06 -21.14
CA GLN A 713 -26.80 51.34 -20.43
C GLN A 713 -26.51 51.17 -18.93
N GLY A 714 -26.16 49.96 -18.48
CA GLY A 714 -25.87 49.67 -17.07
C GLY A 714 -27.08 49.87 -16.15
N ALA A 715 -28.29 49.71 -16.68
CA ALA A 715 -29.57 50.03 -16.04
C ALA A 715 -29.60 51.46 -15.46
N ARG A 716 -29.01 52.42 -16.18
CA ARG A 716 -28.97 53.84 -15.81
C ARG A 716 -29.26 54.71 -17.03
N PRO A 717 -30.21 55.67 -16.93
CA PRO A 717 -30.48 56.57 -18.04
C PRO A 717 -29.25 57.41 -18.41
N GLY A 718 -29.05 57.61 -19.71
CA GLY A 718 -28.01 58.51 -20.24
C GLY A 718 -26.59 57.95 -20.24
N PHE A 719 -26.41 56.64 -20.03
CA PHE A 719 -25.17 55.95 -20.38
C PHE A 719 -25.16 55.69 -21.90
N ILE A 720 -24.02 55.93 -22.53
CA ILE A 720 -23.81 55.71 -23.97
C ILE A 720 -23.15 54.35 -24.19
N TYR A 721 -22.27 53.95 -23.27
CA TYR A 721 -21.59 52.67 -23.22
C TYR A 721 -21.87 51.98 -21.86
N PRO A 722 -21.61 50.67 -21.72
CA PRO A 722 -21.85 49.94 -20.47
C PRO A 722 -21.17 50.53 -19.24
N TRP A 723 -20.02 51.19 -19.44
CA TRP A 723 -19.20 51.81 -18.41
C TRP A 723 -19.45 53.31 -18.20
N GLY A 724 -20.23 53.98 -19.06
CA GLY A 724 -20.49 55.41 -18.90
C GLY A 724 -20.83 56.15 -20.19
N ARG A 725 -20.51 57.45 -20.22
CA ARG A 725 -20.79 58.34 -21.36
C ARG A 725 -19.64 58.43 -22.34
N ASP A 726 -18.42 58.45 -21.84
CA ASP A 726 -17.22 58.69 -22.64
C ASP A 726 -16.61 57.37 -23.13
N TRP A 727 -16.15 57.37 -24.38
CA TRP A 727 -15.45 56.24 -24.97
C TRP A 727 -14.13 55.95 -24.25
N ARG A 728 -13.78 54.66 -24.15
CA ARG A 728 -12.54 54.15 -23.59
C ARG A 728 -12.06 52.97 -24.43
N GLU A 729 -10.89 53.11 -25.07
CA GLU A 729 -10.36 52.10 -26.00
C GLU A 729 -10.03 50.77 -25.30
N ASP A 730 -9.66 50.79 -24.02
CA ASP A 730 -9.33 49.60 -23.22
C ASP A 730 -10.57 48.88 -22.63
N HIS A 731 -11.79 49.27 -23.01
CA HIS A 731 -13.03 48.72 -22.48
C HIS A 731 -13.79 47.83 -23.47
N ALA A 732 -13.43 47.81 -24.76
CA ALA A 732 -14.11 46.99 -25.75
C ALA A 732 -13.20 46.59 -26.90
N ASN A 733 -13.53 45.45 -27.53
CA ASN A 733 -12.89 45.04 -28.78
C ASN A 733 -13.63 45.66 -29.97
N THR A 734 -13.09 46.74 -30.53
CA THR A 734 -13.58 47.43 -31.73
C THR A 734 -12.43 47.64 -32.73
N ASP A 735 -12.72 48.26 -33.88
CA ASP A 735 -11.71 48.52 -34.92
C ASP A 735 -10.51 49.32 -34.40
N GLU A 736 -10.75 50.23 -33.43
CA GLU A 736 -9.70 51.02 -32.75
C GLU A 736 -8.65 50.15 -32.04
N GLY A 737 -9.04 48.98 -31.52
CA GLY A 737 -8.14 48.05 -30.84
C GLY A 737 -7.25 47.22 -31.78
N ALA A 738 -7.49 47.28 -33.09
CA ALA A 738 -6.68 46.64 -34.15
C ALA A 738 -6.43 45.12 -34.01
N VAL A 739 -7.21 44.41 -33.18
CA VAL A 739 -7.12 42.94 -33.00
C VAL A 739 -7.49 42.19 -34.29
N GLY A 740 -8.40 42.77 -35.08
CA GLY A 740 -8.80 42.23 -36.38
C GLY A 740 -9.65 40.95 -36.33
N ARG A 741 -10.20 40.61 -35.16
CA ARG A 741 -11.16 39.51 -34.94
C ARG A 741 -11.88 39.65 -33.59
N ALA A 742 -12.90 38.81 -33.37
CA ALA A 742 -13.51 38.65 -32.05
C ALA A 742 -12.48 38.04 -31.07
N THR A 743 -12.51 38.45 -29.81
CA THR A 743 -11.72 37.86 -28.72
C THR A 743 -12.57 36.87 -27.93
N ALA A 744 -11.93 36.06 -27.08
CA ALA A 744 -12.61 35.31 -26.04
C ALA A 744 -13.55 36.24 -25.24
N VAL A 745 -14.68 35.71 -24.76
CA VAL A 745 -15.65 36.52 -24.00
C VAL A 745 -15.01 37.08 -22.74
N GLY A 746 -15.41 38.28 -22.32
CA GLY A 746 -14.99 38.88 -21.05
C GLY A 746 -13.51 39.25 -20.95
N MET A 747 -12.79 39.36 -22.06
CA MET A 747 -11.38 39.78 -22.09
C MET A 747 -11.19 41.27 -21.75
N TYR A 748 -12.26 42.06 -21.68
CA TYR A 748 -12.25 43.49 -21.32
C TYR A 748 -13.02 43.71 -20.00
N PRO A 749 -12.44 43.38 -18.84
CA PRO A 749 -13.16 43.45 -17.56
C PRO A 749 -13.55 44.87 -17.14
N ALA A 750 -12.80 45.88 -17.58
CA ALA A 750 -13.15 47.28 -17.36
C ALA A 750 -14.41 47.71 -18.14
N GLY A 751 -14.71 47.03 -19.26
CA GLY A 751 -15.90 47.26 -20.08
C GLY A 751 -17.19 46.64 -19.56
N ARG A 752 -17.15 45.91 -18.44
CA ARG A 752 -18.35 45.30 -17.87
C ARG A 752 -19.35 46.36 -17.40
N SER A 753 -20.64 46.10 -17.59
CA SER A 753 -21.70 46.92 -17.02
C SER A 753 -21.69 46.86 -15.48
N ALA A 754 -22.41 47.79 -14.84
CA ALA A 754 -22.57 47.79 -13.38
C ALA A 754 -23.19 46.49 -12.82
N GLN A 755 -23.96 45.77 -13.64
CA GLN A 755 -24.59 44.49 -13.30
C GLN A 755 -23.68 43.28 -13.60
N GLY A 756 -22.45 43.53 -14.07
CA GLY A 756 -21.47 42.48 -14.37
C GLY A 756 -21.67 41.80 -15.72
N VAL A 757 -22.28 42.48 -16.70
CA VAL A 757 -22.45 41.96 -18.06
C VAL A 757 -21.30 42.46 -18.93
N TYR A 758 -20.64 41.54 -19.62
CA TYR A 758 -19.44 41.79 -20.43
C TYR A 758 -19.80 41.87 -21.91
N ASP A 759 -18.94 42.52 -22.69
CA ASP A 759 -18.99 42.57 -24.15
C ASP A 759 -20.31 43.13 -24.71
N LEU A 760 -20.98 44.02 -23.98
CA LEU A 760 -22.17 44.74 -24.47
C LEU A 760 -21.80 45.90 -25.43
N ALA A 761 -20.52 46.17 -25.61
CA ALA A 761 -19.98 47.08 -26.62
C ALA A 761 -18.80 46.40 -27.32
N GLY A 762 -18.83 46.35 -28.66
CA GLY A 762 -17.83 45.67 -29.46
C GLY A 762 -17.92 44.14 -29.41
N ASN A 763 -16.83 43.48 -29.77
CA ASN A 763 -16.67 42.04 -29.96
C ASN A 763 -17.62 41.47 -31.03
N THR A 764 -18.93 41.35 -30.78
CA THR A 764 -19.89 40.76 -31.73
C THR A 764 -21.25 41.43 -31.69
N TRP A 765 -21.91 41.50 -32.86
CA TRP A 765 -23.29 41.94 -32.96
C TRP A 765 -24.22 40.90 -32.32
N GLU A 766 -25.20 41.32 -31.53
CA GLU A 766 -26.10 40.39 -30.81
C GLU A 766 -27.54 40.48 -31.31
N TRP A 767 -28.09 39.35 -31.75
CA TRP A 767 -29.49 39.23 -32.17
C TRP A 767 -30.48 39.52 -31.02
N CYS A 768 -31.47 40.37 -31.30
CA CYS A 768 -32.65 40.56 -30.46
C CYS A 768 -33.88 39.85 -31.05
N ARG A 769 -34.88 39.59 -30.21
CA ARG A 769 -36.08 38.83 -30.59
C ARG A 769 -37.01 39.60 -31.54
N ASN A 770 -37.12 40.91 -31.36
CA ASN A 770 -38.09 41.74 -32.07
C ASN A 770 -37.68 42.11 -33.51
N ARG A 771 -38.70 42.44 -34.30
CA ARG A 771 -38.53 43.09 -35.61
C ARG A 771 -37.95 44.49 -35.46
N TYR A 772 -37.17 44.90 -36.47
CA TYR A 772 -36.56 46.22 -36.53
C TYR A 772 -37.58 47.34 -36.74
N ASP A 773 -38.50 47.17 -37.70
CA ASP A 773 -39.50 48.17 -38.10
C ASP A 773 -40.64 48.32 -37.08
N LYS A 774 -40.98 47.24 -36.38
CA LYS A 774 -42.07 47.18 -35.40
C LYS A 774 -41.61 46.44 -34.14
N PRO A 775 -40.99 47.13 -33.17
CA PRO A 775 -40.38 46.50 -32.00
C PRO A 775 -41.32 45.64 -31.15
N LYS A 776 -42.63 45.93 -31.14
CA LYS A 776 -43.62 45.11 -30.40
C LYS A 776 -43.94 43.75 -31.05
N ILE A 777 -43.46 43.49 -32.27
CA ILE A 777 -43.68 42.22 -32.97
C ILE A 777 -42.46 41.31 -32.79
N ILE A 778 -42.66 40.23 -32.04
CA ILE A 778 -41.63 39.22 -31.71
C ILE A 778 -41.80 37.88 -32.43
N ALA A 779 -42.96 37.64 -33.06
CA ALA A 779 -43.22 36.42 -33.81
C ALA A 779 -42.22 36.24 -34.97
N ALA A 780 -41.88 34.99 -35.30
CA ALA A 780 -41.01 34.68 -36.43
C ALA A 780 -41.68 35.09 -37.75
N ASP A 781 -40.92 35.78 -38.60
CA ASP A 781 -41.32 36.30 -39.91
C ASP A 781 -40.03 36.32 -40.73
N PRO A 782 -39.87 35.42 -41.71
CA PRO A 782 -38.60 35.21 -42.37
C PRO A 782 -38.21 36.33 -43.33
N ASP A 783 -39.18 37.16 -43.75
CA ASP A 783 -38.97 38.18 -44.78
C ASP A 783 -38.83 39.59 -44.16
N ARG A 784 -38.62 39.67 -42.84
CA ARG A 784 -38.54 40.91 -42.07
C ARG A 784 -37.33 40.95 -41.17
N SER A 785 -36.58 42.05 -41.27
CA SER A 785 -35.35 42.27 -40.49
C SER A 785 -35.59 42.21 -38.98
N ARG A 786 -34.62 41.64 -38.28
CA ARG A 786 -34.50 41.63 -36.83
C ARG A 786 -33.44 42.63 -36.41
N VAL A 787 -33.49 43.02 -35.15
CA VAL A 787 -32.52 43.94 -34.56
C VAL A 787 -31.25 43.19 -34.18
N LEU A 788 -30.10 43.79 -34.50
CA LEU A 788 -28.82 43.51 -33.85
C LEU A 788 -28.33 44.73 -33.07
N ARG A 789 -27.65 44.46 -31.94
CA ARG A 789 -27.10 45.49 -31.05
C ARG A 789 -25.63 45.23 -30.69
N GLY A 790 -24.95 46.24 -30.15
CA GLY A 790 -23.64 46.11 -29.48
C GLY A 790 -22.40 46.46 -30.30
N GLY A 791 -22.48 46.49 -31.62
CA GLY A 791 -21.28 46.64 -32.45
C GLY A 791 -20.52 45.33 -32.61
N SER A 792 -19.34 45.39 -33.22
CA SER A 792 -18.45 44.24 -33.36
C SER A 792 -16.99 44.70 -33.42
N TRP A 793 -16.07 43.75 -33.44
CA TRP A 793 -14.64 44.00 -33.63
C TRP A 793 -14.28 44.72 -34.94
N ARG A 794 -15.20 44.83 -35.92
CA ARG A 794 -14.96 45.44 -37.25
C ARG A 794 -15.40 46.88 -37.39
N VAL A 795 -16.08 47.40 -36.38
CA VAL A 795 -16.73 48.71 -36.45
C VAL A 795 -16.16 49.62 -35.38
N ASN A 796 -16.19 50.92 -35.63
CA ASN A 796 -15.68 51.92 -34.70
C ASN A 796 -16.63 52.14 -33.50
N MET A 797 -16.16 52.91 -32.52
CA MET A 797 -16.86 53.27 -31.29
C MET A 797 -18.28 53.85 -31.48
N GLY A 798 -18.58 54.42 -32.65
CA GLY A 798 -19.90 54.98 -32.97
C GLY A 798 -20.98 53.91 -33.13
N PHE A 799 -20.60 52.72 -33.58
CA PHE A 799 -21.48 51.56 -33.74
C PHE A 799 -21.59 50.71 -32.46
N ALA A 800 -20.66 50.90 -31.51
CA ALA A 800 -20.63 50.21 -30.23
C ALA A 800 -21.45 50.90 -29.12
N ARG A 801 -22.18 51.97 -29.44
CA ARG A 801 -23.07 52.65 -28.48
C ARG A 801 -24.25 51.75 -28.14
N ALA A 802 -24.67 51.79 -26.88
CA ALA A 802 -25.79 51.01 -26.36
C ALA A 802 -27.11 51.26 -27.13
N ASP A 803 -27.30 52.47 -27.66
CA ASP A 803 -28.50 52.87 -28.40
C ASP A 803 -28.44 52.59 -29.91
N PHE A 804 -27.29 52.19 -30.46
CA PHE A 804 -27.14 51.97 -31.89
C PHE A 804 -27.94 50.73 -32.33
N ARG A 805 -28.71 50.88 -33.42
CA ARG A 805 -29.57 49.83 -33.98
C ARG A 805 -29.07 49.41 -35.35
N LEU A 806 -28.81 48.12 -35.53
CA LEU A 806 -28.56 47.52 -36.85
C LEU A 806 -29.72 46.59 -37.21
N ASP A 807 -30.08 46.51 -38.48
CA ASP A 807 -31.04 45.54 -38.99
C ASP A 807 -30.33 44.44 -39.80
N GLY A 808 -30.92 43.26 -39.80
CA GLY A 808 -30.47 42.13 -40.63
C GLY A 808 -31.60 41.15 -40.85
N LEU A 809 -31.63 40.50 -42.01
CA LEU A 809 -32.60 39.44 -42.27
C LEU A 809 -32.34 38.25 -41.33
N PRO A 810 -33.38 37.51 -40.91
CA PRO A 810 -33.22 36.41 -39.96
C PRO A 810 -32.24 35.30 -40.40
N GLU A 811 -31.99 35.18 -41.70
CA GLU A 811 -31.05 34.21 -42.29
C GLU A 811 -29.61 34.74 -42.43
N ASP A 812 -29.40 36.04 -42.23
CA ASP A 812 -28.09 36.66 -42.35
C ASP A 812 -27.13 36.14 -41.28
N ARG A 813 -25.87 35.96 -41.70
CA ARG A 813 -24.73 35.61 -40.86
C ARG A 813 -23.66 36.68 -41.05
N MET A 814 -24.01 37.92 -40.72
CA MET A 814 -23.12 39.06 -40.90
C MET A 814 -21.82 38.82 -40.12
N GLY A 815 -20.65 39.21 -40.66
CA GLY A 815 -19.31 38.81 -40.20
C GLY A 815 -18.94 39.24 -38.77
N GLY A 816 -19.56 38.60 -37.78
CA GLY A 816 -19.57 38.95 -36.37
C GLY A 816 -20.93 38.84 -35.66
N SER A 817 -22.00 38.33 -36.30
CA SER A 817 -23.30 38.12 -35.67
C SER A 817 -23.26 36.92 -34.71
N SER A 818 -23.67 37.17 -33.48
CA SER A 818 -23.76 36.28 -32.36
C SER A 818 -25.06 36.55 -31.61
N PHE A 819 -25.20 36.02 -30.41
CA PHE A 819 -26.37 36.24 -29.59
C PHE A 819 -26.07 36.00 -28.12
N ARG A 820 -26.98 36.52 -27.29
CA ARG A 820 -27.00 36.35 -25.84
C ARG A 820 -28.40 35.94 -25.42
N VAL A 821 -28.49 35.33 -24.25
CA VAL A 821 -29.76 34.83 -23.73
C VAL A 821 -30.21 35.58 -22.47
N VAL A 822 -31.51 35.62 -22.27
CA VAL A 822 -32.19 36.14 -21.09
C VAL A 822 -33.18 35.13 -20.52
N THR A 823 -33.53 35.30 -19.25
CA THR A 823 -34.62 34.61 -18.57
C THR A 823 -35.40 35.58 -17.68
N GLY A 824 -36.62 35.21 -17.28
CA GLY A 824 -37.40 35.97 -16.30
C GLY A 824 -36.72 35.98 -14.93
N ASP A 825 -37.17 36.86 -14.04
CA ASP A 825 -36.67 36.92 -12.66
C ASP A 825 -37.17 35.76 -11.78
#